data_AF-A0A9E6AFL4-F1
#
_entry.id   AF-A0A9E6AFL4-F1
#
_cell.length_a   1.000
_cell.length_b   1.000
_cell.length_c   1.000
_cell.angle_alpha   90.00
_cell.angle_beta   90.00
_cell.angle_gamma   90.00
#
_symmetry.space_group_name_H-M   'P 1'
#
loop_
_entity.id
_entity.type
_entity.pdbx_description
1 polymer ?
#
loop_
_entity_poly.entity_id
_entity_poly.type
_entity_poly.pdbx_seq_one_letter_code
_entity_poly.pdbx_strand_id
1 'polypeptide(L)'
;MGWLRDLMSSAVPPLRSYDEFARQALLHSAWPESSRMKSRSLSALLSKLDKKSDIEWLRDRPEIQGIFAELLGAPISSLRHRVDSEQRSVDRDAGLMRVPELRLARLIELSRESLPPGIPDALSHPDRWSQHCWIASSGDATDWVGRWLESRGRARYLRLKTAEELKGLSVDAQLPLFVVLQQGAAPVRPPVKLGNRLCIACPEGPPTGKTDSAWSLLRTPPATIWLDDLIDWAGERLPQDGQLAHEGSRRWLREFAEDGIVDNLHECLSLVGLVDDVGSRTARAKGLIGLAESEFSRRVTAAAKTHAGAHWLKTDGFLLLIELAKHMLCESPRSFTEVFSEDEWMRAVPEEAASHIDPTWVQRSLSESSSPATLREVNQALRRVPPGAYRIVRGLIASNVLVPDDGENFSIHPRWLAGAVLDRATQELLSGPSQQLGAALLHPQSAGPLIRGLYGATVADDVSAMEEVLELSSSASPQQVAVLEACVRTAGWACLEGVEASGDVASDLVEEQVELALYLEGLPYPRIGYDDPEPLLSHGSWLLACWALTEHHPGSETRPSLLCPWQLEQLPERLPEALELILSCLKSESDNDGVIVTEAIALISRLDEALGMSAEIEHPMLAPAALLRGLRADTDRLPPQLWQQVLESPFLLLALIALAERERIGFPTLAAAFWNMAGERGFDAPVRQQLETTSARPLWHAVPKTTWAVLLRVADWTLPFEAVHADAWPTLLALFATQPELRRRAGLWNHCPAPHLQQALALEKLCAEADGPMLDVLWSRYPAELRAQFRQSTEAQEDLARTLLLTAPPGQFRELLGELGEPSIATAARRAYGPALRGWLHRYVTARAESWRTAYELLAQISE
;
A
#
# COMPACT_ATOMS: atom_id res chain seq x y z
N MET A 1 -27.83 5.71 -45.98
CA MET A 1 -28.47 4.38 -46.02
C MET A 1 -28.05 3.65 -44.75
N GLY A 2 -28.85 2.73 -44.22
CA GLY A 2 -28.53 2.05 -42.97
C GLY A 2 -27.55 0.88 -43.17
N TRP A 3 -26.85 0.52 -42.10
CA TRP A 3 -25.70 -0.39 -42.10
C TRP A 3 -26.05 -1.81 -42.57
N LEU A 4 -27.26 -2.29 -42.30
CA LEU A 4 -27.71 -3.62 -42.67
C LEU A 4 -28.08 -3.67 -44.15
N ARG A 5 -28.61 -2.57 -44.68
CA ARG A 5 -28.91 -2.43 -46.11
C ARG A 5 -27.63 -2.45 -46.95
N ASP A 6 -26.56 -1.85 -46.44
CA ASP A 6 -25.24 -1.89 -47.08
C ASP A 6 -24.73 -3.34 -47.14
N LEU A 7 -24.82 -4.09 -46.04
CA LEU A 7 -24.44 -5.52 -46.00
C LEU A 7 -25.30 -6.38 -46.95
N MET A 8 -26.61 -6.16 -47.00
CA MET A 8 -27.51 -6.88 -47.91
C MET A 8 -27.17 -6.63 -49.39
N SER A 9 -26.70 -5.43 -49.72
CA SER A 9 -26.27 -5.08 -51.07
C SER A 9 -24.94 -5.73 -51.47
N SER A 10 -24.09 -6.05 -50.47
CA SER A 10 -22.80 -6.73 -50.66
C SER A 10 -22.90 -8.26 -50.62
N ALA A 11 -24.04 -8.82 -50.19
CA ALA A 11 -24.26 -10.26 -50.15
C ALA A 11 -24.24 -10.89 -51.56
N VAL A 12 -23.91 -12.18 -51.66
CA VAL A 12 -23.87 -12.91 -52.93
C VAL A 12 -24.75 -14.17 -52.85
N PRO A 13 -25.91 -14.23 -53.53
CA PRO A 13 -26.52 -13.15 -54.32
C PRO A 13 -27.06 -11.99 -53.44
N PRO A 14 -27.11 -10.74 -53.96
CA PRO A 14 -27.55 -9.59 -53.18
C PRO A 14 -29.03 -9.67 -52.83
N LEU A 15 -29.37 -9.31 -51.59
CA LEU A 15 -30.73 -9.36 -51.04
C LEU A 15 -31.45 -8.03 -51.33
N ARG A 16 -32.59 -8.09 -52.02
CA ARG A 16 -33.27 -6.89 -52.56
C ARG A 16 -34.19 -6.21 -51.56
N SER A 17 -34.61 -6.91 -50.50
CA SER A 17 -35.55 -6.38 -49.50
C SER A 17 -35.43 -7.09 -48.15
N TYR A 18 -35.87 -6.43 -47.07
CA TYR A 18 -35.94 -7.08 -45.75
C TYR A 18 -36.91 -8.26 -45.71
N ASP A 19 -37.96 -8.26 -46.53
CA ASP A 19 -38.89 -9.39 -46.67
C ASP A 19 -38.23 -10.62 -47.30
N GLU A 20 -37.32 -10.41 -48.26
CA GLU A 20 -36.50 -11.47 -48.83
C GLU A 20 -35.51 -12.02 -47.81
N PHE A 21 -34.78 -11.13 -47.11
CA PHE A 21 -33.84 -11.54 -46.09
C PHE A 21 -34.52 -12.28 -44.93
N ALA A 22 -35.65 -11.77 -44.43
CA ALA A 22 -36.43 -12.40 -43.37
C ALA A 22 -36.94 -13.79 -43.75
N ARG A 23 -37.36 -14.00 -45.01
CA ARG A 23 -37.79 -15.34 -45.47
C ARG A 23 -36.63 -16.32 -45.51
N GLN A 24 -35.47 -15.92 -46.03
CA GLN A 24 -34.30 -16.78 -46.06
C GLN A 24 -33.79 -17.12 -44.66
N ALA A 25 -33.76 -16.13 -43.75
CA ALA A 25 -33.36 -16.33 -42.36
C ALA A 25 -34.27 -17.32 -41.61
N LEU A 26 -35.59 -17.20 -41.75
CA LEU A 26 -36.54 -18.11 -41.10
C LEU A 26 -36.60 -19.51 -41.72
N LEU A 27 -36.13 -19.67 -42.95
CA LEU A 27 -35.97 -20.98 -43.60
C LEU A 27 -34.65 -21.67 -43.22
N HIS A 28 -33.76 -20.96 -42.53
CA HIS A 28 -32.47 -21.50 -42.11
C HIS A 28 -32.66 -22.60 -41.06
N SER A 29 -32.04 -23.76 -41.25
CA SER A 29 -32.21 -24.94 -40.39
C SER A 29 -31.79 -24.70 -38.94
N ALA A 30 -30.87 -23.76 -38.71
CA ALA A 30 -30.38 -23.39 -37.39
C ALA A 30 -31.21 -22.31 -36.67
N TRP A 31 -32.35 -21.87 -37.22
CA TRP A 31 -33.16 -20.82 -36.57
C TRP A 31 -33.73 -21.31 -35.22
N PRO A 32 -33.50 -20.59 -34.11
CA PRO A 32 -33.87 -21.08 -32.77
C PRO A 32 -35.39 -21.10 -32.55
N GLU A 33 -35.90 -22.20 -31.97
CA GLU A 33 -37.32 -22.36 -31.66
C GLU A 33 -37.86 -21.34 -30.65
N SER A 34 -37.00 -20.87 -29.74
CA SER A 34 -37.31 -19.82 -28.76
C SER A 34 -37.62 -18.47 -29.40
N SER A 35 -37.27 -18.25 -30.68
CA SER A 35 -37.47 -17.01 -31.43
C SER A 35 -38.40 -17.19 -32.63
N ARG A 36 -39.44 -18.04 -32.51
CA ARG A 36 -40.46 -18.22 -33.55
C ARG A 36 -41.17 -16.91 -33.85
N MET A 37 -41.06 -16.44 -35.09
CA MET A 37 -41.76 -15.25 -35.57
C MET A 37 -42.17 -15.37 -37.04
N LYS A 38 -43.15 -14.56 -37.45
CA LYS A 38 -43.58 -14.51 -38.86
C LYS A 38 -42.58 -13.66 -39.67
N SER A 39 -42.41 -13.99 -40.95
CA SER A 39 -41.52 -13.24 -41.87
C SER A 39 -41.80 -11.73 -41.88
N ARG A 40 -43.06 -11.31 -41.83
CA ARG A 40 -43.43 -9.87 -41.75
C ARG A 40 -42.92 -9.20 -40.47
N SER A 41 -42.90 -9.93 -39.34
CA SER A 41 -42.41 -9.42 -38.05
C SER A 41 -40.90 -9.28 -38.07
N LEU A 42 -40.18 -10.27 -38.61
CA LEU A 42 -38.72 -10.19 -38.75
C LEU A 42 -38.32 -9.09 -39.73
N SER A 43 -39.02 -8.94 -40.85
CA SER A 43 -38.76 -7.87 -41.81
C SER A 43 -38.92 -6.46 -41.20
N ALA A 44 -39.97 -6.26 -40.40
CA ALA A 44 -40.16 -5.02 -39.66
C ALA A 44 -39.02 -4.79 -38.65
N LEU A 45 -38.57 -5.85 -37.97
CA LEU A 45 -37.44 -5.79 -37.03
C LEU A 45 -36.12 -5.48 -37.75
N LEU A 46 -35.83 -6.10 -38.90
CA LEU A 46 -34.64 -5.79 -39.72
C LEU A 46 -34.63 -4.32 -40.14
N SER A 47 -35.79 -3.75 -40.50
CA SER A 47 -35.90 -2.32 -40.79
C SER A 47 -35.66 -1.44 -39.55
N LYS A 48 -35.98 -1.92 -38.35
CA LYS A 48 -35.67 -1.21 -37.11
C LYS A 48 -34.19 -1.29 -36.76
N LEU A 49 -33.59 -2.48 -36.89
CA LEU A 49 -32.16 -2.72 -36.69
C LEU A 49 -31.32 -1.81 -37.60
N ASP A 50 -31.72 -1.65 -38.86
CA ASP A 50 -31.05 -0.77 -39.83
C ASP A 50 -31.14 0.73 -39.46
N LYS A 51 -32.21 1.12 -38.75
CA LYS A 51 -32.42 2.47 -38.19
C LYS A 51 -31.84 2.65 -36.79
N LYS A 52 -31.01 1.70 -36.34
CA LYS A 52 -30.42 1.66 -35.00
C LYS A 52 -31.44 1.58 -33.85
N SER A 53 -32.60 1.00 -34.12
CA SER A 53 -33.62 0.71 -33.10
C SER A 53 -33.72 -0.80 -32.87
N ASP A 54 -33.92 -1.21 -31.62
CA ASP A 54 -33.98 -2.62 -31.18
C ASP A 54 -32.67 -3.42 -31.48
N ILE A 55 -31.50 -2.78 -31.59
CA ILE A 55 -30.20 -3.46 -31.85
C ILE A 55 -29.89 -4.50 -30.77
N GLU A 56 -30.25 -4.23 -29.51
CA GLU A 56 -30.14 -5.14 -28.38
C GLU A 56 -30.75 -6.52 -28.67
N TRP A 57 -31.85 -6.58 -29.43
CA TRP A 57 -32.48 -7.84 -29.80
C TRP A 57 -31.53 -8.74 -30.59
N LEU A 58 -30.80 -8.16 -31.55
CA LEU A 58 -29.83 -8.91 -32.34
C LEU A 58 -28.55 -9.16 -31.52
N ARG A 59 -28.11 -8.20 -30.69
CA ARG A 59 -26.93 -8.34 -29.83
C ARG A 59 -27.05 -9.53 -28.87
N ASP A 60 -28.21 -9.70 -28.25
CA ASP A 60 -28.44 -10.72 -27.23
C ASP A 60 -28.73 -12.11 -27.82
N ARG A 61 -28.69 -12.26 -29.16
CA ARG A 61 -28.99 -13.51 -29.88
C ARG A 61 -27.84 -13.91 -30.80
N PRO A 62 -26.72 -14.41 -30.24
CA PRO A 62 -25.53 -14.75 -31.01
C PRO A 62 -25.76 -15.85 -32.05
N GLU A 63 -26.71 -16.76 -31.82
CA GLU A 63 -27.13 -17.76 -32.80
C GLU A 63 -27.79 -17.13 -34.05
N ILE A 64 -28.62 -16.10 -33.88
CA ILE A 64 -29.26 -15.39 -35.00
C ILE A 64 -28.23 -14.55 -35.77
N GLN A 65 -27.27 -13.95 -35.06
CA GLN A 65 -26.14 -13.25 -35.71
C GLN A 65 -25.34 -14.20 -36.61
N GLY A 66 -25.13 -15.46 -36.20
CA GLY A 66 -24.48 -16.47 -37.03
C GLY A 66 -25.21 -16.70 -38.35
N ILE A 67 -26.53 -16.86 -38.28
CA ILE A 67 -27.40 -17.04 -39.46
C ILE A 67 -27.35 -15.80 -40.37
N PHE A 68 -27.40 -14.60 -39.79
CA PHE A 68 -27.32 -13.35 -40.56
C PHE A 68 -25.96 -13.20 -41.23
N ALA A 69 -24.87 -13.51 -40.54
CA ALA A 69 -23.52 -13.45 -41.09
C ALA A 69 -23.38 -14.40 -42.29
N GLU A 70 -23.87 -15.63 -42.17
CA GLU A 70 -23.88 -16.63 -43.24
C GLU A 70 -24.67 -16.15 -44.46
N LEU A 71 -25.92 -15.71 -44.27
CA LEU A 71 -26.79 -15.24 -45.35
C LEU A 71 -26.31 -13.94 -46.01
N LEU A 72 -25.62 -13.09 -45.26
CA LEU A 72 -25.03 -11.84 -45.79
C LEU A 72 -23.65 -12.06 -46.42
N GLY A 73 -23.08 -13.26 -46.33
CA GLY A 73 -21.73 -13.56 -46.82
C GLY A 73 -20.64 -12.77 -46.08
N ALA A 74 -20.88 -12.39 -44.82
CA ALA A 74 -19.97 -11.57 -44.02
C ALA A 74 -19.34 -12.39 -42.88
N PRO A 75 -18.07 -12.11 -42.50
CA PRO A 75 -17.51 -12.70 -41.29
C PRO A 75 -18.36 -12.35 -40.06
N ILE A 76 -18.64 -13.33 -39.20
CA ILE A 76 -19.45 -13.12 -37.99
C ILE A 76 -18.83 -12.07 -37.06
N SER A 77 -17.49 -11.98 -37.01
CA SER A 77 -16.75 -10.95 -36.28
C SER A 77 -17.05 -9.55 -36.80
N SER A 78 -17.16 -9.37 -38.12
CA SER A 78 -17.52 -8.09 -38.73
C SER A 78 -18.96 -7.68 -38.40
N LEU A 79 -19.90 -8.63 -38.46
CA LEU A 79 -21.30 -8.37 -38.08
C LEU A 79 -21.41 -7.99 -36.60
N ARG A 80 -20.74 -8.73 -35.71
CA ARG A 80 -20.71 -8.46 -34.26
C ARG A 80 -20.10 -7.11 -33.95
N HIS A 81 -18.93 -6.81 -34.51
CA HIS A 81 -18.30 -5.51 -34.37
C HIS A 81 -19.25 -4.39 -34.82
N ARG A 82 -19.99 -4.60 -35.92
CA ARG A 82 -20.99 -3.64 -36.39
C ARG A 82 -22.14 -3.48 -35.39
N VAL A 83 -22.76 -4.58 -34.96
CA VAL A 83 -23.85 -4.58 -33.96
C VAL A 83 -23.41 -3.91 -32.65
N ASP A 84 -22.22 -4.24 -32.15
CA ASP A 84 -21.67 -3.63 -30.95
C ASP A 84 -21.34 -2.15 -31.15
N SER A 85 -20.80 -1.77 -32.31
CA SER A 85 -20.52 -0.35 -32.61
C SER A 85 -21.79 0.48 -32.71
N GLU A 86 -22.85 -0.07 -33.32
CA GLU A 86 -24.12 0.62 -33.48
C GLU A 86 -24.88 0.68 -32.15
N GLN A 87 -24.85 -0.38 -31.33
CA GLN A 87 -25.41 -0.36 -29.98
C GLN A 87 -24.67 0.66 -29.10
N ARG A 88 -23.34 0.70 -29.15
CA ARG A 88 -22.55 1.72 -28.42
C ARG A 88 -22.87 3.14 -28.87
N SER A 89 -23.24 3.34 -30.14
CA SER A 89 -23.72 4.64 -30.64
C SER A 89 -25.08 4.99 -30.03
N VAL A 90 -26.03 4.04 -30.02
CA VAL A 90 -27.37 4.25 -29.45
C VAL A 90 -27.30 4.50 -27.95
N ASP A 91 -26.52 3.71 -27.22
CA ASP A 91 -26.32 3.86 -25.79
C ASP A 91 -25.71 5.25 -25.47
N ARG A 92 -24.71 5.69 -26.27
CA ARG A 92 -24.11 7.01 -26.14
C ARG A 92 -25.12 8.13 -26.36
N ASP A 93 -25.94 8.03 -27.41
CA ASP A 93 -26.95 9.04 -27.73
C ASP A 93 -28.07 9.07 -26.67
N ALA A 94 -28.36 7.93 -26.03
CA ALA A 94 -29.32 7.81 -24.94
C ALA A 94 -28.74 8.17 -23.55
N GLY A 95 -27.44 8.46 -23.44
CA GLY A 95 -26.76 8.68 -22.16
C GLY A 95 -26.71 7.44 -21.25
N LEU A 96 -26.85 6.24 -21.84
CA LEU A 96 -26.78 4.96 -21.15
C LEU A 96 -25.36 4.39 -21.22
N MET A 97 -24.92 3.78 -20.12
CA MET A 97 -23.61 3.18 -20.01
C MET A 97 -23.70 1.77 -19.44
N ARG A 98 -23.06 0.81 -20.10
CA ARG A 98 -22.84 -0.52 -19.56
C ARG A 98 -21.51 -0.55 -18.79
N VAL A 99 -21.51 -1.21 -17.65
CA VAL A 99 -20.32 -1.57 -16.87
C VAL A 99 -19.91 -2.98 -17.28
N PRO A 100 -18.83 -3.17 -18.07
CA PRO A 100 -18.42 -4.51 -18.52
C PRO A 100 -18.13 -5.48 -17.38
N GLU A 101 -17.61 -4.96 -16.27
CA GLU A 101 -17.19 -5.69 -15.08
C GLU A 101 -18.39 -6.24 -14.30
N LEU A 102 -19.50 -5.50 -14.27
CA LEU A 102 -20.76 -5.90 -13.64
C LEU A 102 -21.74 -6.42 -14.70
N ARG A 103 -21.47 -7.62 -15.22
CA ARG A 103 -22.18 -8.16 -16.39
C ARG A 103 -23.71 -8.22 -16.23
N LEU A 104 -24.17 -8.58 -15.03
CA LEU A 104 -25.59 -8.73 -14.68
C LEU A 104 -26.24 -7.41 -14.27
N ALA A 105 -25.46 -6.33 -14.12
CA ALA A 105 -26.01 -5.03 -13.75
C ALA A 105 -26.84 -4.42 -14.88
N ARG A 106 -27.86 -3.65 -14.48
CA ARG A 106 -28.62 -2.79 -15.40
C ARG A 106 -27.73 -1.69 -16.00
N LEU A 107 -28.14 -1.16 -17.15
CA LEU A 107 -27.51 0.03 -17.73
C LEU A 107 -27.63 1.23 -16.78
N ILE A 108 -26.58 2.05 -16.76
CA ILE A 108 -26.48 3.27 -15.95
C ILE A 108 -26.90 4.46 -16.79
N GLU A 109 -27.85 5.25 -16.29
CA GLU A 109 -28.28 6.50 -16.94
C GLU A 109 -27.39 7.66 -16.45
N LEU A 110 -26.36 8.02 -17.23
CA LEU A 110 -25.32 8.98 -16.86
C LEU A 110 -25.87 10.38 -16.52
N SER A 111 -26.99 10.76 -17.12
CA SER A 111 -27.65 12.05 -16.88
C SER A 111 -28.32 12.13 -15.50
N ARG A 112 -28.68 11.00 -14.89
CA ARG A 112 -29.43 10.92 -13.63
C ARG A 112 -28.61 10.36 -12.48
N GLU A 113 -27.83 9.32 -12.73
CA GLU A 113 -27.10 8.58 -11.70
C GLU A 113 -25.75 9.22 -11.36
N SER A 114 -25.32 9.04 -10.10
CA SER A 114 -24.01 9.48 -9.61
C SER A 114 -22.89 8.63 -10.19
N LEU A 115 -21.69 9.22 -10.25
CA LEU A 115 -20.46 8.48 -10.49
C LEU A 115 -20.22 7.45 -9.37
N PRO A 116 -19.52 6.34 -9.66
CA PRO A 116 -19.15 5.37 -8.63
C PRO A 116 -18.19 6.01 -7.59
N PRO A 117 -18.18 5.48 -6.36
CA PRO A 117 -17.18 5.84 -5.34
C PRO A 117 -15.75 5.61 -5.82
N GLY A 118 -14.79 6.32 -5.21
CA GLY A 118 -13.37 6.27 -5.56
C GLY A 118 -12.91 7.32 -6.57
N ILE A 119 -13.83 7.97 -7.28
CA ILE A 119 -13.49 9.11 -8.15
C ILE A 119 -13.32 10.37 -7.30
N PRO A 120 -12.25 11.17 -7.49
CA PRO A 120 -12.05 12.41 -6.74
C PRO A 120 -13.25 13.38 -6.84
N ASP A 121 -13.80 13.80 -5.70
CA ASP A 121 -14.98 14.68 -5.63
C ASP A 121 -14.84 15.96 -6.46
N ALA A 122 -13.62 16.50 -6.55
CA ALA A 122 -13.32 17.68 -7.34
C ALA A 122 -13.72 17.54 -8.83
N LEU A 123 -13.71 16.33 -9.38
CA LEU A 123 -14.09 16.05 -10.78
C LEU A 123 -15.61 16.19 -11.01
N SER A 124 -16.42 16.05 -9.96
CA SER A 124 -17.88 16.23 -10.05
C SER A 124 -18.30 17.71 -10.14
N HIS A 125 -17.36 18.64 -9.90
CA HIS A 125 -17.58 20.09 -9.84
C HIS A 125 -16.72 20.89 -10.83
N PRO A 126 -16.99 20.81 -12.16
CA PRO A 126 -16.22 21.53 -13.18
C PRO A 126 -16.22 23.05 -13.04
N ASP A 127 -17.17 23.61 -12.30
CA ASP A 127 -17.25 25.02 -11.98
C ASP A 127 -16.09 25.49 -11.09
N ARG A 128 -15.50 24.59 -10.31
CA ARG A 128 -14.38 24.85 -9.40
C ARG A 128 -13.02 24.58 -10.03
N TRP A 129 -12.99 24.05 -11.26
CA TRP A 129 -11.74 23.77 -11.93
C TRP A 129 -11.01 25.05 -12.28
N SER A 130 -9.73 25.12 -11.89
CA SER A 130 -8.76 26.05 -12.43
C SER A 130 -7.89 25.33 -13.47
N GLN A 131 -6.87 24.64 -13.00
CA GLN A 131 -5.94 23.83 -13.78
C GLN A 131 -5.66 22.56 -12.96
N HIS A 132 -6.52 21.56 -13.10
CA HIS A 132 -6.42 20.32 -12.35
C HIS A 132 -5.73 19.24 -13.19
N CYS A 133 -4.88 18.44 -12.54
CA CYS A 133 -4.24 17.27 -13.15
C CYS A 133 -4.60 16.06 -12.29
N TRP A 134 -5.48 15.20 -12.78
CA TRP A 134 -5.81 13.94 -12.15
C TRP A 134 -4.82 12.87 -12.62
N ILE A 135 -3.99 12.42 -11.69
CA ILE A 135 -3.10 11.28 -11.91
C ILE A 135 -3.97 10.04 -11.76
N ALA A 136 -4.24 9.37 -12.87
CA ALA A 136 -5.21 8.30 -12.98
C ALA A 136 -4.60 7.11 -13.73
N SER A 137 -4.55 5.96 -13.08
CA SER A 137 -4.02 4.73 -13.68
C SER A 137 -4.96 4.16 -14.74
N SER A 138 -4.46 3.24 -15.57
CA SER A 138 -5.34 2.41 -16.42
C SER A 138 -6.33 1.67 -15.51
N GLY A 139 -7.62 1.97 -15.61
CA GLY A 139 -8.67 1.40 -14.74
C GLY A 139 -9.42 2.40 -13.85
N ASP A 140 -8.96 3.64 -13.70
CA ASP A 140 -9.60 4.68 -12.86
C ASP A 140 -10.89 5.28 -13.47
N ALA A 141 -11.48 4.63 -14.48
CA ALA A 141 -12.72 5.04 -15.14
C ALA A 141 -12.71 6.50 -15.68
N THR A 142 -11.55 6.98 -16.14
CA THR A 142 -11.38 8.31 -16.74
C THR A 142 -12.38 8.58 -17.89
N ASP A 143 -12.61 7.58 -18.73
CA ASP A 143 -13.61 7.62 -19.80
C ASP A 143 -15.05 7.73 -19.27
N TRP A 144 -15.36 7.13 -18.12
CA TRP A 144 -16.69 7.19 -17.51
C TRP A 144 -16.97 8.60 -16.99
N VAL A 145 -15.99 9.19 -16.29
CA VAL A 145 -16.06 10.58 -15.81
C VAL A 145 -16.29 11.54 -16.98
N GLY A 146 -15.51 11.40 -18.06
CA GLY A 146 -15.65 12.23 -19.25
C GLY A 146 -17.05 12.15 -19.87
N ARG A 147 -17.58 10.94 -20.07
CA ARG A 147 -18.94 10.74 -20.61
C ARG A 147 -20.03 11.23 -19.67
N TRP A 148 -19.87 11.03 -18.37
CA TRP A 148 -20.81 11.51 -17.37
C TRP A 148 -20.91 13.05 -17.38
N LEU A 149 -19.76 13.73 -17.44
CA LEU A 149 -19.66 15.18 -17.54
C LEU A 149 -20.31 15.72 -18.82
N GLU A 150 -20.04 15.07 -19.95
CA GLU A 150 -20.59 15.46 -21.26
C GLU A 150 -22.11 15.25 -21.31
N SER A 151 -22.61 14.09 -20.85
CA SER A 151 -24.04 13.77 -20.84
C SER A 151 -24.88 14.73 -19.99
N ARG A 152 -24.27 15.36 -18.97
CA ARG A 152 -24.90 16.35 -18.10
C ARG A 152 -24.64 17.79 -18.53
N GLY A 153 -23.95 18.00 -19.66
CA GLY A 153 -23.58 19.33 -20.16
C GLY A 153 -22.68 20.12 -19.22
N ARG A 154 -21.90 19.46 -18.35
CA ARG A 154 -21.07 20.11 -17.33
C ARG A 154 -19.66 20.44 -17.82
N ALA A 155 -19.10 19.61 -18.71
CA ALA A 155 -17.82 19.85 -19.34
C ALA A 155 -17.78 19.18 -20.73
N ARG A 156 -16.92 19.68 -21.61
CA ARG A 156 -16.60 19.01 -22.87
C ARG A 156 -15.54 17.95 -22.61
N TYR A 157 -15.74 16.74 -23.14
CA TYR A 157 -14.83 15.63 -23.00
C TYR A 157 -14.01 15.42 -24.28
N LEU A 158 -12.68 15.31 -24.15
CA LEU A 158 -11.77 14.96 -25.23
C LEU A 158 -10.87 13.81 -24.80
N ARG A 159 -10.60 12.91 -25.74
CA ARG A 159 -9.62 11.84 -25.58
C ARG A 159 -8.51 12.04 -26.59
N LEU A 160 -7.27 12.12 -26.09
CA LEU A 160 -6.08 12.37 -26.87
C LEU A 160 -5.06 11.26 -26.61
N LYS A 161 -4.19 10.97 -27.58
CA LYS A 161 -3.13 9.98 -27.37
C LYS A 161 -2.06 10.53 -26.44
N THR A 162 -1.57 11.73 -26.74
CA THR A 162 -0.44 12.34 -26.02
C THR A 162 -0.68 13.82 -25.72
N ALA A 163 0.12 14.38 -24.81
CA ALA A 163 0.09 15.79 -24.48
C ALA A 163 0.45 16.74 -25.64
N GLU A 164 1.09 16.24 -26.72
CA GLU A 164 1.44 17.07 -27.87
C GLU A 164 0.21 17.52 -28.68
N GLU A 165 -0.81 16.67 -28.74
CA GLU A 165 -2.08 16.95 -29.42
C GLU A 165 -2.81 18.15 -28.79
N LEU A 166 -2.52 18.47 -27.53
CA LEU A 166 -3.05 19.66 -26.85
C LEU A 166 -2.62 20.98 -27.52
N LYS A 167 -1.44 21.03 -28.16
CA LYS A 167 -0.89 22.26 -28.75
C LYS A 167 -1.67 22.71 -30.00
N GLY A 168 -2.31 21.76 -30.69
CA GLY A 168 -3.08 22.00 -31.91
C GLY A 168 -4.56 22.28 -31.67
N LEU A 169 -5.05 22.12 -30.44
CA LEU A 169 -6.47 22.31 -30.12
C LEU A 169 -6.82 23.80 -30.00
N SER A 170 -7.72 24.26 -30.87
CA SER A 170 -8.45 25.52 -30.70
C SER A 170 -9.85 25.18 -30.22
N VAL A 171 -10.11 25.38 -28.93
CA VAL A 171 -11.43 25.11 -28.35
C VAL A 171 -12.12 26.44 -28.07
N ASP A 172 -13.14 26.79 -28.85
CA ASP A 172 -14.09 27.85 -28.51
C ASP A 172 -14.98 27.34 -27.36
N ALA A 173 -14.49 27.38 -26.13
CA ALA A 173 -15.17 26.75 -24.99
C ALA A 173 -15.82 27.78 -24.06
N GLN A 174 -17.15 27.89 -24.14
CA GLN A 174 -17.98 28.42 -23.05
C GLN A 174 -18.09 27.45 -21.86
N LEU A 175 -17.78 26.16 -22.07
CA LEU A 175 -17.84 25.10 -21.08
C LEU A 175 -16.44 24.66 -20.61
N PRO A 176 -16.27 24.19 -19.36
CA PRO A 176 -15.04 23.56 -18.87
C PRO A 176 -14.58 22.40 -19.77
N LEU A 177 -13.27 22.13 -19.81
CA LEU A 177 -12.67 21.08 -20.63
C LEU A 177 -12.08 19.96 -19.77
N PHE A 178 -12.50 18.72 -20.03
CA PHE A 178 -11.94 17.51 -19.45
C PHE A 178 -11.20 16.72 -20.54
N VAL A 179 -9.91 16.50 -20.37
CA VAL A 179 -9.06 15.79 -21.34
C VAL A 179 -8.51 14.53 -20.71
N VAL A 180 -8.66 13.40 -21.37
CA VAL A 180 -8.00 12.14 -21.01
C VAL A 180 -6.84 11.90 -21.96
N LEU A 181 -5.62 11.85 -21.42
CA LEU A 181 -4.42 11.43 -22.15
C LEU A 181 -4.30 9.91 -22.02
N GLN A 182 -4.18 9.21 -23.15
CA GLN A 182 -3.96 7.76 -23.13
C GLN A 182 -2.53 7.40 -22.73
N GLN A 183 -1.55 8.26 -23.02
CA GLN A 183 -0.15 8.00 -22.78
C GLN A 183 0.62 9.23 -22.27
N GLY A 184 1.64 8.94 -21.45
CA GLY A 184 2.63 9.90 -20.99
C GLY A 184 2.14 10.85 -19.90
N ALA A 185 3.04 11.75 -19.51
CA ALA A 185 2.79 12.74 -18.48
C ALA A 185 1.98 13.94 -18.96
N ALA A 186 1.25 14.57 -18.03
CA ALA A 186 0.73 15.92 -18.25
C ALA A 186 1.86 16.90 -18.60
N PRO A 187 1.60 17.91 -19.45
CA PRO A 187 2.60 18.92 -19.76
C PRO A 187 2.99 19.71 -18.51
N VAL A 188 4.26 20.11 -18.41
CA VAL A 188 4.81 20.87 -17.26
C VAL A 188 3.97 22.10 -16.90
N ARG A 189 3.39 22.76 -17.92
CA ARG A 189 2.46 23.88 -17.72
C ARG A 189 1.16 23.69 -18.51
N PRO A 190 0.03 24.12 -17.96
CA PRO A 190 -1.25 24.09 -18.63
C PRO A 190 -1.24 24.97 -19.89
N PRO A 191 -1.87 24.54 -21.00
CA PRO A 191 -1.92 25.33 -22.22
C PRO A 191 -2.80 26.57 -22.01
N VAL A 192 -2.18 27.77 -22.02
CA VAL A 192 -2.88 29.06 -21.81
C VAL A 192 -4.08 29.26 -22.77
N LYS A 193 -3.99 28.71 -23.98
CA LYS A 193 -5.02 28.79 -25.02
C LYS A 193 -6.32 28.04 -24.70
N LEU A 194 -6.30 27.09 -23.76
CA LEU A 194 -7.46 26.25 -23.41
C LEU A 194 -8.30 26.82 -22.25
N GLY A 195 -7.92 28.00 -21.73
CA GLY A 195 -8.64 28.68 -20.66
C GLY A 195 -8.35 28.15 -19.25
N ASN A 196 -8.96 28.79 -18.25
CA ASN A 196 -8.70 28.54 -16.83
C ASN A 196 -9.67 27.52 -16.20
N ARG A 197 -10.35 26.69 -17.00
CA ARG A 197 -11.27 25.64 -16.49
C ARG A 197 -10.95 24.32 -17.16
N LEU A 198 -9.73 23.85 -16.90
CA LEU A 198 -9.15 22.66 -17.51
C LEU A 198 -8.87 21.60 -16.45
N CYS A 199 -9.26 20.36 -16.75
CA CYS A 199 -8.81 19.18 -16.04
C CYS A 199 -8.21 18.18 -17.04
N ILE A 200 -6.98 17.72 -16.77
CA ILE A 200 -6.32 16.65 -17.53
C ILE A 200 -6.24 15.41 -16.65
N ALA A 201 -6.71 14.27 -17.15
CA ALA A 201 -6.47 12.96 -16.57
C ALA A 201 -5.34 12.27 -17.35
N CYS A 202 -4.32 11.77 -16.65
CA CYS A 202 -3.14 11.13 -17.28
C CYS A 202 -2.51 10.07 -16.36
N PRO A 203 -1.86 9.05 -16.93
CA PRO A 203 -1.21 7.98 -16.17
C PRO A 203 -0.03 8.48 -15.34
N GLU A 204 0.74 9.42 -15.88
CA GLU A 204 1.90 10.00 -15.20
C GLU A 204 1.61 11.46 -14.83
N GLY A 205 1.92 11.85 -13.59
CA GLY A 205 1.88 13.25 -13.18
C GLY A 205 2.89 14.11 -13.95
N PRO A 206 2.80 15.45 -13.87
CA PRO A 206 3.78 16.33 -14.50
C PRO A 206 5.18 16.04 -13.94
N PRO A 207 6.24 16.04 -14.77
CA PRO A 207 7.58 15.62 -14.34
C PRO A 207 8.09 16.49 -13.18
N THR A 208 8.41 15.85 -12.05
CA THR A 208 8.85 16.48 -10.81
C THR A 208 10.34 16.84 -10.89
N GLY A 209 10.65 17.90 -11.62
CA GLY A 209 12.01 18.36 -11.82
C GLY A 209 12.07 19.87 -12.02
N LYS A 210 12.04 20.61 -10.91
CA LYS A 210 12.30 22.07 -10.78
C LYS A 210 11.12 22.97 -11.18
N THR A 211 10.65 23.77 -10.21
CA THR A 211 9.63 24.86 -10.22
C THR A 211 8.18 24.47 -9.99
N ASP A 212 7.49 25.27 -9.15
CA ASP A 212 6.06 25.22 -8.80
C ASP A 212 5.21 24.82 -10.01
N SER A 213 4.72 23.56 -10.03
CA SER A 213 3.76 23.15 -11.04
C SER A 213 2.47 23.93 -10.80
N ALA A 214 2.01 24.71 -11.78
CA ALA A 214 0.74 25.45 -11.73
C ALA A 214 -0.50 24.53 -11.69
N TRP A 215 -0.31 23.21 -11.66
CA TRP A 215 -1.36 22.20 -11.59
C TRP A 215 -1.79 21.94 -10.14
N SER A 216 -3.10 21.90 -9.91
CA SER A 216 -3.68 21.27 -8.73
C SER A 216 -3.77 19.77 -8.97
N LEU A 217 -2.95 18.99 -8.26
CA LEU A 217 -2.89 17.53 -8.44
C LEU A 217 -4.05 16.85 -7.70
N LEU A 218 -4.79 16.02 -8.43
CA LEU A 218 -5.81 15.12 -7.89
C LEU A 218 -5.28 13.68 -7.98
N ARG A 219 -5.45 12.90 -6.92
CA ARG A 219 -5.15 11.47 -6.89
C ARG A 219 -6.39 10.70 -6.47
N THR A 220 -6.57 9.53 -7.05
CA THR A 220 -7.57 8.56 -6.62
C THR A 220 -7.23 8.11 -5.19
N PRO A 221 -8.15 8.17 -4.21
CA PRO A 221 -7.90 7.65 -2.87
C PRO A 221 -7.68 6.13 -2.90
N PRO A 222 -6.96 5.53 -1.94
CA PRO A 222 -6.79 4.08 -1.88
C PRO A 222 -8.13 3.35 -1.74
N ALA A 223 -8.23 2.16 -2.36
CA ALA A 223 -9.46 1.36 -2.43
C ALA A 223 -10.08 1.06 -1.06
N THR A 224 -9.24 0.88 -0.02
CA THR A 224 -9.65 0.65 1.36
C THR A 224 -10.59 1.71 1.92
N ILE A 225 -10.58 2.94 1.38
CA ILE A 225 -11.45 4.05 1.84
C ILE A 225 -12.87 3.95 1.25
N TRP A 226 -13.01 3.54 -0.01
CA TRP A 226 -14.27 3.65 -0.76
C TRP A 226 -14.87 2.31 -1.19
N LEU A 227 -14.21 1.18 -0.93
CA LEU A 227 -14.64 -0.16 -1.36
C LEU A 227 -16.03 -0.53 -0.85
N ASP A 228 -16.35 -0.21 0.41
CA ASP A 228 -17.67 -0.50 0.99
C ASP A 228 -18.80 0.23 0.27
N ASP A 229 -18.60 1.52 0.00
CA ASP A 229 -19.56 2.34 -0.75
C ASP A 229 -19.68 1.85 -2.19
N LEU A 230 -18.57 1.38 -2.79
CA LEU A 230 -18.58 0.82 -4.14
C LEU A 230 -19.40 -0.48 -4.20
N ILE A 231 -19.29 -1.35 -3.19
CA ILE A 231 -20.07 -2.59 -3.10
C ILE A 231 -21.57 -2.26 -3.01
N ASP A 232 -21.95 -1.25 -2.24
CA ASP A 232 -23.34 -0.80 -2.15
C ASP A 232 -23.82 -0.20 -3.47
N TRP A 233 -23.01 0.67 -4.08
CA TRP A 233 -23.28 1.24 -5.40
C TRP A 233 -23.47 0.16 -6.47
N ALA A 234 -22.65 -0.90 -6.45
CA ALA A 234 -22.79 -2.03 -7.36
C ALA A 234 -24.07 -2.84 -7.06
N GLY A 235 -24.37 -3.10 -5.79
CA GLY A 235 -25.54 -3.84 -5.34
C GLY A 235 -26.87 -3.21 -5.76
N GLU A 236 -26.97 -1.88 -5.77
CA GLU A 236 -28.16 -1.15 -6.27
C GLU A 236 -28.46 -1.39 -7.76
N ARG A 237 -27.46 -1.83 -8.52
CA ARG A 237 -27.52 -2.00 -9.98
C ARG A 237 -27.58 -3.46 -10.39
N LEU A 238 -27.21 -4.37 -9.51
CA LEU A 238 -27.31 -5.82 -9.71
C LEU A 238 -28.76 -6.29 -9.48
N PRO A 239 -29.13 -7.46 -10.04
CA PRO A 239 -30.45 -8.05 -9.82
C PRO A 239 -30.71 -8.35 -8.33
N GLN A 240 -31.97 -8.27 -7.89
CA GLN A 240 -32.33 -8.57 -6.49
C GLN A 240 -32.09 -10.04 -6.11
N ASP A 241 -32.06 -10.94 -7.09
CA ASP A 241 -31.68 -12.34 -6.97
C ASP A 241 -30.18 -12.60 -7.19
N GLY A 242 -29.37 -11.53 -7.21
CA GLY A 242 -27.91 -11.57 -7.23
C GLY A 242 -27.33 -12.37 -6.06
N GLN A 243 -26.14 -12.92 -6.25
CA GLN A 243 -25.48 -13.80 -5.28
C GLN A 243 -24.43 -13.05 -4.43
N LEU A 244 -24.36 -11.73 -4.56
CA LEU A 244 -23.54 -10.85 -3.75
C LEU A 244 -24.13 -10.67 -2.32
N ALA A 245 -23.48 -11.27 -1.33
CA ALA A 245 -23.83 -11.13 0.08
C ALA A 245 -23.01 -9.99 0.72
N HIS A 246 -23.62 -8.82 0.90
CA HIS A 246 -22.96 -7.56 1.28
C HIS A 246 -21.98 -7.69 2.46
N GLU A 247 -22.42 -8.15 3.64
CA GLU A 247 -21.56 -8.12 4.85
C GLU A 247 -20.30 -8.97 4.73
N GLY A 248 -20.43 -10.22 4.28
CA GLY A 248 -19.28 -11.11 4.23
C GLY A 248 -18.34 -10.81 3.07
N SER A 249 -18.86 -10.27 1.95
CA SER A 249 -18.04 -9.96 0.79
C SER A 249 -17.24 -8.67 1.00
N ARG A 250 -17.73 -7.73 1.83
CA ARG A 250 -16.97 -6.55 2.26
C ARG A 250 -15.66 -6.88 2.95
N ARG A 251 -15.70 -7.71 4.01
CA ARG A 251 -14.48 -8.08 4.76
C ARG A 251 -13.46 -8.76 3.84
N TRP A 252 -13.93 -9.74 3.08
CA TRP A 252 -13.07 -10.53 2.22
C TRP A 252 -12.49 -9.73 1.03
N LEU A 253 -13.24 -8.79 0.44
CA LEU A 253 -12.71 -7.90 -0.59
C LEU A 253 -11.75 -6.84 -0.03
N ARG A 254 -11.94 -6.44 1.24
CA ARG A 254 -11.06 -5.49 1.91
C ARG A 254 -9.68 -6.06 2.14
N GLU A 255 -9.57 -7.35 2.48
CA GLU A 255 -8.29 -8.05 2.59
C GLU A 255 -7.45 -7.85 1.30
N PHE A 256 -8.04 -8.08 0.11
CA PHE A 256 -7.33 -7.84 -1.16
C PHE A 256 -6.98 -6.38 -1.43
N ALA A 257 -7.75 -5.42 -0.91
CA ALA A 257 -7.46 -4.00 -1.08
C ALA A 257 -6.33 -3.54 -0.13
N GLU A 258 -6.27 -4.11 1.07
CA GLU A 258 -5.20 -3.89 2.04
C GLU A 258 -3.88 -4.48 1.55
N ASP A 259 -3.93 -5.66 0.90
CA ASP A 259 -2.79 -6.32 0.27
C ASP A 259 -2.36 -5.68 -1.07
N GLY A 260 -3.08 -4.65 -1.54
CA GLY A 260 -2.79 -3.96 -2.80
C GLY A 260 -3.09 -4.76 -4.07
N ILE A 261 -3.73 -5.93 -3.95
CA ILE A 261 -4.15 -6.77 -5.09
C ILE A 261 -5.22 -6.06 -5.94
N VAL A 262 -6.09 -5.29 -5.30
CA VAL A 262 -7.07 -4.42 -5.98
C VAL A 262 -6.87 -2.97 -5.58
N ASP A 263 -6.26 -2.18 -6.47
CA ASP A 263 -5.82 -0.81 -6.20
C ASP A 263 -6.67 0.27 -6.88
N ASN A 264 -7.49 -0.10 -7.87
CA ASN A 264 -8.29 0.82 -8.67
C ASN A 264 -9.74 0.36 -8.87
N LEU A 265 -10.56 1.27 -9.40
CA LEU A 265 -11.99 1.08 -9.57
C LEU A 265 -12.34 -0.11 -10.48
N HIS A 266 -11.63 -0.27 -11.61
CA HIS A 266 -11.87 -1.37 -12.54
C HIS A 266 -11.57 -2.72 -11.90
N GLU A 267 -10.45 -2.85 -11.19
CA GLU A 267 -10.06 -4.08 -10.50
C GLU A 267 -11.09 -4.46 -9.43
N CYS A 268 -11.50 -3.49 -8.60
CA CYS A 268 -12.54 -3.71 -7.58
C CYS A 268 -13.87 -4.13 -8.19
N LEU A 269 -14.35 -3.43 -9.23
CA LEU A 269 -15.61 -3.76 -9.90
C LEU A 269 -15.58 -5.13 -10.58
N SER A 270 -14.43 -5.51 -11.16
CA SER A 270 -14.26 -6.80 -11.81
C SER A 270 -14.37 -7.96 -10.80
N LEU A 271 -13.79 -7.79 -9.61
CA LEU A 271 -13.87 -8.79 -8.56
C LEU A 271 -15.29 -8.83 -7.95
N VAL A 272 -15.93 -7.68 -7.71
CA VAL A 272 -17.33 -7.61 -7.26
C VAL A 272 -18.28 -8.30 -8.25
N GLY A 273 -18.13 -8.02 -9.55
CA GLY A 273 -18.94 -8.65 -10.59
C GLY A 273 -18.75 -10.16 -10.68
N LEU A 274 -17.50 -10.63 -10.51
CA LEU A 274 -17.20 -12.06 -10.49
C LEU A 274 -17.78 -12.76 -9.24
N VAL A 275 -17.75 -12.10 -8.08
CA VAL A 275 -18.35 -12.60 -6.85
C VAL A 275 -19.86 -12.72 -6.97
N ASP A 276 -20.52 -11.78 -7.64
CA ASP A 276 -21.95 -11.89 -7.93
C ASP A 276 -22.25 -13.03 -8.93
N ASP A 277 -21.43 -13.18 -9.97
CA ASP A 277 -21.58 -14.24 -10.97
C ASP A 277 -21.40 -15.66 -10.37
N VAL A 278 -20.43 -15.86 -9.48
CA VAL A 278 -20.07 -17.17 -8.89
C VAL A 278 -20.80 -17.44 -7.57
N GLY A 279 -21.18 -16.38 -6.87
CA GLY A 279 -21.79 -16.38 -5.55
C GLY A 279 -20.79 -16.32 -4.41
N SER A 280 -21.11 -15.51 -3.40
CA SER A 280 -20.18 -15.09 -2.35
C SER A 280 -19.59 -16.23 -1.51
N ARG A 281 -20.37 -17.29 -1.24
CA ARG A 281 -19.87 -18.47 -0.50
C ARG A 281 -18.88 -19.28 -1.33
N THR A 282 -19.21 -19.50 -2.60
CA THR A 282 -18.37 -20.25 -3.54
C THR A 282 -17.08 -19.48 -3.84
N ALA A 283 -17.17 -18.15 -4.00
CA ALA A 283 -16.02 -17.29 -4.22
C ALA A 283 -15.00 -17.40 -3.07
N ARG A 284 -15.45 -17.30 -1.82
CA ARG A 284 -14.56 -17.48 -0.65
C ARG A 284 -13.97 -18.88 -0.56
N ALA A 285 -14.77 -19.92 -0.84
CA ALA A 285 -14.27 -21.30 -0.81
C ALA A 285 -13.20 -21.57 -1.88
N LYS A 286 -13.27 -20.89 -3.03
CA LYS A 286 -12.29 -21.02 -4.12
C LYS A 286 -11.00 -20.21 -3.90
N GLY A 287 -11.08 -19.13 -3.10
CA GLY A 287 -9.98 -18.17 -2.99
C GLY A 287 -9.69 -17.42 -4.30
N LEU A 288 -8.65 -16.59 -4.30
CA LEU A 288 -8.32 -15.73 -5.45
C LEU A 288 -7.91 -16.55 -6.68
N ILE A 289 -7.12 -17.61 -6.52
CA ILE A 289 -6.66 -18.44 -7.64
C ILE A 289 -7.82 -19.17 -8.34
N GLY A 290 -8.74 -19.76 -7.57
CA GLY A 290 -9.91 -20.44 -8.16
C GLY A 290 -10.88 -19.46 -8.82
N LEU A 291 -10.86 -18.19 -8.43
CA LEU A 291 -11.57 -17.11 -9.11
C LEU A 291 -10.86 -16.66 -10.38
N ALA A 292 -9.54 -16.56 -10.38
CA ALA A 292 -8.74 -16.28 -11.58
C ALA A 292 -8.98 -17.36 -12.65
N GLU A 293 -8.97 -18.64 -12.26
CA GLU A 293 -9.31 -19.75 -13.15
C GLU A 293 -10.75 -19.62 -13.67
N SER A 294 -11.71 -19.33 -12.81
CA SER A 294 -13.11 -19.17 -13.20
C SER A 294 -13.31 -18.03 -14.20
N GLU A 295 -12.63 -16.90 -13.99
CA GLU A 295 -12.66 -15.73 -14.87
C GLU A 295 -11.99 -16.03 -16.22
N PHE A 296 -10.83 -16.69 -16.20
CA PHE A 296 -10.14 -17.15 -17.39
C PHE A 296 -11.00 -18.11 -18.22
N SER A 297 -11.50 -19.19 -17.61
CA SER A 297 -12.34 -20.19 -18.28
C SER A 297 -13.60 -19.56 -18.87
N ARG A 298 -14.19 -18.58 -18.18
CA ARG A 298 -15.35 -17.82 -18.66
C ARG A 298 -15.02 -17.04 -19.94
N ARG A 299 -13.94 -16.25 -19.91
CA ARG A 299 -13.45 -15.44 -21.05
C ARG A 299 -13.13 -16.31 -22.26
N VAL A 300 -12.35 -17.36 -22.05
CA VAL A 300 -11.97 -18.31 -23.11
C VAL A 300 -13.19 -19.05 -23.66
N THR A 301 -14.14 -19.45 -22.82
CA THR A 301 -15.36 -20.12 -23.28
C THR A 301 -16.22 -19.24 -24.16
N ALA A 302 -16.31 -17.94 -23.85
CA ALA A 302 -16.99 -16.97 -24.71
C ALA A 302 -16.29 -16.83 -26.07
N ALA A 303 -14.96 -16.71 -26.09
CA ALA A 303 -14.18 -16.53 -27.31
C ALA A 303 -14.08 -17.79 -28.18
N ALA A 304 -14.06 -18.97 -27.59
CA ALA A 304 -14.01 -20.26 -28.29
C ALA A 304 -15.23 -20.53 -29.19
N LYS A 305 -16.35 -19.81 -28.98
CA LYS A 305 -17.49 -19.85 -29.90
C LYS A 305 -17.17 -19.23 -31.27
N THR A 306 -16.11 -18.43 -31.35
CA THR A 306 -15.75 -17.62 -32.53
C THR A 306 -14.32 -17.74 -32.99
N HIS A 307 -13.40 -18.18 -32.13
CA HIS A 307 -11.98 -18.20 -32.44
C HIS A 307 -11.41 -19.61 -32.20
N ALA A 308 -10.86 -20.22 -33.25
CA ALA A 308 -10.34 -21.58 -33.18
C ALA A 308 -9.20 -21.72 -32.15
N GLY A 309 -8.33 -20.71 -32.02
CA GLY A 309 -7.25 -20.70 -31.02
C GLY A 309 -7.75 -20.73 -29.58
N ALA A 310 -8.93 -20.17 -29.30
CA ALA A 310 -9.52 -20.19 -27.95
C ALA A 310 -10.16 -21.54 -27.59
N HIS A 311 -10.38 -22.44 -28.55
CA HIS A 311 -10.95 -23.75 -28.27
C HIS A 311 -9.99 -24.64 -27.46
N TRP A 312 -8.70 -24.60 -27.75
CA TRP A 312 -7.70 -25.39 -27.02
C TRP A 312 -7.48 -24.83 -25.61
N LEU A 313 -7.45 -23.50 -25.46
CA LEU A 313 -7.27 -22.81 -24.18
C LEU A 313 -8.34 -23.16 -23.12
N LYS A 314 -9.49 -23.73 -23.51
CA LYS A 314 -10.53 -24.14 -22.56
C LYS A 314 -10.07 -25.19 -21.57
N THR A 315 -9.21 -26.10 -22.02
CA THR A 315 -8.78 -27.25 -21.21
C THR A 315 -7.46 -26.94 -20.52
N ASP A 316 -6.49 -26.42 -21.27
CA ASP A 316 -5.10 -26.31 -20.82
C ASP A 316 -4.63 -24.85 -20.67
N GLY A 317 -5.47 -23.87 -20.99
CA GLY A 317 -5.05 -22.48 -21.12
C GLY A 317 -4.69 -21.80 -19.80
N PHE A 318 -5.33 -22.16 -18.68
CA PHE A 318 -5.02 -21.56 -17.39
C PHE A 318 -3.68 -22.09 -16.83
N LEU A 319 -3.46 -23.40 -16.94
CA LEU A 319 -2.16 -24.00 -16.63
C LEU A 319 -1.06 -23.44 -17.53
N LEU A 320 -1.34 -23.24 -18.82
CA LEU A 320 -0.40 -22.57 -19.72
C LEU A 320 -0.08 -21.13 -19.27
N LEU A 321 -1.04 -20.38 -18.73
CA LEU A 321 -0.75 -19.04 -18.19
C LEU A 321 0.19 -19.10 -16.99
N ILE A 322 0.03 -20.09 -16.11
CA ILE A 322 0.94 -20.32 -14.97
C ILE A 322 2.33 -20.68 -15.48
N GLU A 323 2.45 -21.61 -16.44
CA GLU A 323 3.75 -21.96 -17.04
C GLU A 323 4.40 -20.78 -17.78
N LEU A 324 3.61 -19.93 -18.41
CA LEU A 324 4.10 -18.71 -19.05
C LEU A 324 4.62 -17.72 -18.00
N ALA A 325 3.91 -17.53 -16.88
CA ALA A 325 4.38 -16.72 -15.77
C ALA A 325 5.68 -17.27 -15.17
N LYS A 326 5.77 -18.59 -14.95
CA LYS A 326 7.01 -19.26 -14.50
C LYS A 326 8.17 -19.01 -15.46
N HIS A 327 7.95 -19.21 -16.76
CA HIS A 327 8.95 -18.95 -17.78
C HIS A 327 9.42 -17.49 -17.77
N MET A 328 8.50 -16.53 -17.62
CA MET A 328 8.85 -15.11 -17.50
C MET A 328 9.61 -14.80 -16.22
N LEU A 329 9.32 -15.46 -15.09
CA LEU A 329 10.12 -15.31 -13.87
C LEU A 329 11.55 -15.85 -14.04
N CYS A 330 11.74 -16.88 -14.86
CA CYS A 330 13.05 -17.50 -15.08
C CYS A 330 13.89 -16.86 -16.19
N GLU A 331 13.30 -16.13 -17.15
CA GLU A 331 13.99 -15.71 -18.39
C GLU A 331 13.83 -14.22 -18.73
N SER A 332 12.80 -13.55 -18.20
CA SER A 332 12.54 -12.13 -18.50
C SER A 332 13.10 -11.25 -17.39
N PRO A 333 13.65 -10.05 -17.68
CA PRO A 333 13.94 -9.03 -16.66
C PRO A 333 12.73 -8.15 -16.32
N ARG A 334 11.59 -8.35 -16.99
CA ARG A 334 10.37 -7.55 -16.87
C ARG A 334 9.27 -8.34 -16.15
N SER A 335 8.47 -7.67 -15.33
CA SER A 335 7.39 -8.31 -14.56
C SER A 335 6.28 -8.83 -15.46
N PHE A 336 5.66 -9.96 -15.08
CA PHE A 336 4.49 -10.55 -15.75
C PHE A 336 3.29 -9.60 -15.84
N THR A 337 3.24 -8.59 -14.97
CA THR A 337 2.16 -7.59 -14.91
C THR A 337 2.40 -6.37 -15.82
N GLU A 338 3.56 -6.30 -16.49
CA GLU A 338 3.88 -5.22 -17.42
C GLU A 338 3.25 -5.43 -18.81
N VAL A 339 3.43 -4.41 -19.66
CA VAL A 339 3.00 -4.40 -21.07
C VAL A 339 4.02 -5.03 -22.00
N PHE A 340 3.59 -5.93 -22.87
CA PHE A 340 4.46 -6.59 -23.85
C PHE A 340 3.84 -6.56 -25.24
N SER A 341 4.67 -6.44 -26.27
CA SER A 341 4.27 -6.59 -27.67
C SER A 341 3.79 -8.01 -27.98
N GLU A 342 3.03 -8.21 -29.07
CA GLU A 342 2.61 -9.57 -29.49
C GLU A 342 3.82 -10.51 -29.67
N ASP A 343 4.94 -9.99 -30.20
CA ASP A 343 6.17 -10.77 -30.45
C ASP A 343 6.88 -11.17 -29.15
N GLU A 344 6.84 -10.32 -28.12
CA GLU A 344 7.36 -10.65 -26.79
C GLU A 344 6.50 -11.74 -26.13
N TRP A 345 5.17 -11.61 -26.17
CA TRP A 345 4.27 -12.65 -25.67
C TRP A 345 4.47 -13.99 -26.39
N MET A 346 4.69 -13.97 -27.71
CA MET A 346 4.96 -15.21 -28.46
C MET A 346 6.29 -15.86 -28.07
N ARG A 347 7.33 -15.06 -27.78
CA ARG A 347 8.62 -15.56 -27.30
C ARG A 347 8.54 -16.11 -25.88
N ALA A 348 7.63 -15.60 -25.05
CA ALA A 348 7.42 -16.08 -23.70
C ALA A 348 6.66 -17.42 -23.62
N VAL A 349 6.03 -17.89 -24.72
CA VAL A 349 5.34 -19.19 -24.74
C VAL A 349 6.38 -20.31 -24.61
N PRO A 350 6.24 -21.22 -23.62
CA PRO A 350 7.18 -22.34 -23.43
C PRO A 350 7.36 -23.18 -24.70
N GLU A 351 8.56 -23.72 -24.92
CA GLU A 351 8.91 -24.44 -26.16
C GLU A 351 7.97 -25.61 -26.46
N GLU A 352 7.50 -26.31 -25.43
CA GLU A 352 6.56 -27.43 -25.51
C GLU A 352 5.21 -26.99 -26.11
N ALA A 353 4.77 -25.77 -25.79
CA ALA A 353 3.54 -25.18 -26.30
C ALA A 353 3.75 -24.37 -27.59
N ALA A 354 4.97 -23.87 -27.81
CA ALA A 354 5.35 -23.10 -29.00
C ALA A 354 5.51 -24.00 -30.24
N SER A 355 5.95 -25.24 -30.04
CA SER A 355 6.18 -26.24 -31.08
C SER A 355 4.91 -26.56 -31.87
N HIS A 356 4.81 -26.02 -33.09
CA HIS A 356 3.66 -26.25 -33.96
C HIS A 356 3.81 -27.54 -34.75
N ILE A 357 2.98 -28.55 -34.44
CA ILE A 357 2.84 -29.73 -35.30
C ILE A 357 1.88 -29.41 -36.44
N ASP A 358 2.34 -29.50 -37.69
CA ASP A 358 1.48 -29.31 -38.86
C ASP A 358 0.46 -30.47 -38.98
N PRO A 359 -0.84 -30.20 -38.71
CA PRO A 359 -1.86 -31.25 -38.73
C PRO A 359 -2.06 -31.82 -40.14
N THR A 360 -1.85 -31.00 -41.16
CA THR A 360 -2.03 -31.40 -42.56
C THR A 360 -0.89 -32.28 -43.03
N TRP A 361 0.34 -32.00 -42.59
CA TRP A 361 1.48 -32.87 -42.81
C TRP A 361 1.30 -34.22 -42.10
N VAL A 362 0.93 -34.23 -40.81
CA VAL A 362 0.71 -35.47 -40.05
C VAL A 362 -0.38 -36.34 -40.70
N GLN A 363 -1.51 -35.75 -41.09
CA GLN A 363 -2.58 -36.46 -41.79
C GLN A 363 -2.11 -37.03 -43.14
N ARG A 364 -1.32 -36.26 -43.90
CA ARG A 364 -0.78 -36.69 -45.21
C ARG A 364 0.23 -37.83 -45.05
N SER A 365 1.18 -37.72 -44.14
CA SER A 365 2.17 -38.76 -43.84
C SER A 365 1.55 -40.05 -43.31
N LEU A 366 0.43 -39.96 -42.57
CA LEU A 366 -0.34 -41.13 -42.14
C LEU A 366 -1.17 -41.75 -43.26
N SER A 367 -1.71 -40.95 -44.18
CA SER A 367 -2.40 -41.48 -45.36
C SER A 367 -1.45 -42.18 -46.35
N GLU A 368 -0.16 -41.83 -46.32
CA GLU A 368 0.88 -42.41 -47.17
C GLU A 368 1.63 -43.59 -46.51
N SER A 369 1.44 -43.82 -45.20
CA SER A 369 2.07 -44.92 -44.48
C SER A 369 1.09 -46.07 -44.21
N SER A 370 1.60 -47.30 -44.18
CA SER A 370 0.86 -48.52 -43.81
C SER A 370 0.67 -48.62 -42.29
N SER A 371 0.31 -47.52 -41.64
CA SER A 371 0.17 -47.43 -40.19
C SER A 371 -1.22 -47.92 -39.73
N PRO A 372 -1.33 -48.64 -38.60
CA PRO A 372 -2.60 -49.14 -38.09
C PRO A 372 -3.48 -48.07 -37.42
N ALA A 373 -2.98 -46.85 -37.20
CA ALA A 373 -3.74 -45.77 -36.56
C ALA A 373 -4.83 -45.21 -37.49
N THR A 374 -6.06 -45.13 -37.01
CA THR A 374 -7.17 -44.58 -37.81
C THR A 374 -7.11 -43.05 -37.87
N LEU A 375 -7.53 -42.45 -38.99
CA LEU A 375 -7.62 -40.98 -39.16
C LEU A 375 -8.43 -40.30 -38.03
N ARG A 376 -9.37 -41.01 -37.40
CA ARG A 376 -10.16 -40.52 -36.27
C ARG A 376 -9.32 -40.40 -34.99
N GLU A 377 -8.50 -41.41 -34.67
CA GLU A 377 -7.59 -41.40 -33.51
C GLU A 377 -6.52 -40.31 -33.66
N VAL A 378 -6.01 -40.14 -34.88
CA VAL A 378 -5.03 -39.11 -35.23
C VAL A 378 -5.62 -37.72 -35.05
N ASN A 379 -6.85 -37.49 -35.53
CA ASN A 379 -7.55 -36.23 -35.32
C ASN A 379 -7.87 -35.96 -33.84
N GLN A 380 -8.10 -37.01 -33.04
CA GLN A 380 -8.31 -36.87 -31.61
C GLN A 380 -7.00 -36.54 -30.87
N ALA A 381 -5.88 -37.11 -31.30
CA ALA A 381 -4.55 -36.78 -30.80
C ALA A 381 -4.12 -35.35 -31.18
N LEU A 382 -4.31 -34.94 -32.44
CA LEU A 382 -4.00 -33.60 -32.93
C LEU A 382 -4.79 -32.49 -32.22
N ARG A 383 -5.98 -32.79 -31.66
CA ARG A 383 -6.74 -31.84 -30.83
C ARG A 383 -6.14 -31.60 -29.45
N ARG A 384 -5.27 -32.50 -28.97
CA ARG A 384 -4.56 -32.37 -27.69
C ARG A 384 -3.22 -31.65 -27.84
N VAL A 385 -2.70 -31.54 -29.06
CA VAL A 385 -1.44 -30.85 -29.34
C VAL A 385 -1.65 -29.33 -29.24
N PRO A 386 -0.72 -28.58 -28.64
CA PRO A 386 -0.75 -27.13 -28.60
C PRO A 386 -0.83 -26.52 -30.02
N PRO A 387 -1.58 -25.43 -30.21
CA PRO A 387 -1.77 -24.83 -31.53
C PRO A 387 -0.59 -23.93 -31.98
N GLY A 388 0.51 -23.89 -31.22
CA GLY A 388 1.68 -23.04 -31.43
C GLY A 388 1.53 -21.62 -30.84
N ALA A 389 2.67 -20.96 -30.60
CA ALA A 389 2.74 -19.68 -29.88
C ALA A 389 1.82 -18.59 -30.46
N TYR A 390 1.83 -18.42 -31.79
CA TYR A 390 0.96 -17.46 -32.47
C TYR A 390 -0.52 -17.68 -32.15
N ARG A 391 -1.03 -18.92 -32.28
CA ARG A 391 -2.46 -19.20 -32.04
C ARG A 391 -2.85 -19.09 -30.58
N ILE A 392 -1.92 -19.37 -29.66
CA ILE A 392 -2.07 -19.17 -28.22
C ILE A 392 -2.27 -17.67 -27.94
N VAL A 393 -1.33 -16.82 -28.36
CA VAL A 393 -1.39 -15.36 -28.11
C VAL A 393 -2.64 -14.76 -28.74
N ARG A 394 -2.96 -15.11 -30.00
CA ARG A 394 -4.21 -14.67 -30.66
C ARG A 394 -5.45 -15.18 -29.94
N GLY A 395 -5.40 -16.37 -29.33
CA GLY A 395 -6.47 -16.92 -28.50
C GLY A 395 -6.67 -16.13 -27.20
N LEU A 396 -5.59 -15.72 -26.53
CA LEU A 396 -5.63 -14.89 -25.33
C LEU A 396 -6.15 -13.48 -25.62
N ILE A 397 -5.73 -12.86 -26.72
CA ILE A 397 -6.25 -11.57 -27.21
C ILE A 397 -7.74 -11.69 -27.53
N ALA A 398 -8.15 -12.72 -28.29
CA ALA A 398 -9.56 -12.95 -28.63
C ALA A 398 -10.44 -13.22 -27.41
N SER A 399 -9.85 -13.70 -26.32
CA SER A 399 -10.51 -13.93 -25.04
C SER A 399 -10.57 -12.70 -24.14
N ASN A 400 -9.97 -11.58 -24.55
CA ASN A 400 -9.74 -10.39 -23.71
C ASN A 400 -8.98 -10.73 -22.43
N VAL A 401 -8.11 -11.75 -22.45
CA VAL A 401 -7.16 -11.98 -21.34
C VAL A 401 -5.98 -11.04 -21.54
N LEU A 402 -5.46 -10.98 -22.76
CA LEU A 402 -4.53 -9.94 -23.20
C LEU A 402 -5.32 -8.78 -23.80
N VAL A 403 -5.19 -7.60 -23.20
CA VAL A 403 -5.90 -6.39 -23.61
C VAL A 403 -4.88 -5.34 -24.05
N PRO A 404 -5.12 -4.62 -25.17
CA PRO A 404 -4.18 -3.62 -25.65
C PRO A 404 -4.19 -2.38 -24.75
N ASP A 405 -3.01 -1.94 -24.30
CA ASP A 405 -2.84 -0.68 -23.54
C ASP A 405 -2.60 0.51 -24.48
N ASP A 406 -1.83 0.32 -25.57
CA ASP A 406 -1.54 1.35 -26.58
C ASP A 406 -1.82 0.92 -28.03
N GLY A 407 -2.38 -0.28 -28.23
CA GLY A 407 -2.72 -0.84 -29.53
C GLY A 407 -1.65 -1.75 -30.14
N GLU A 408 -0.40 -1.68 -29.67
CA GLU A 408 0.70 -2.57 -30.09
C GLU A 408 1.22 -3.43 -28.93
N ASN A 409 1.07 -2.94 -27.70
CA ASN A 409 1.42 -3.61 -26.47
C ASN A 409 0.18 -4.06 -25.70
N PHE A 410 0.32 -5.21 -25.03
CA PHE A 410 -0.72 -5.94 -24.36
C PHE A 410 -0.29 -6.32 -22.94
N SER A 411 -1.23 -6.23 -22.01
CA SER A 411 -1.08 -6.68 -20.63
C SER A 411 -2.23 -7.63 -20.27
N ILE A 412 -2.05 -8.40 -19.19
CA ILE A 412 -3.08 -9.32 -18.70
C ILE A 412 -4.10 -8.54 -17.88
N HIS A 413 -5.37 -8.68 -18.25
CA HIS A 413 -6.50 -8.09 -17.54
C HIS A 413 -7.51 -9.14 -17.06
N PRO A 414 -8.13 -8.94 -15.89
CA PRO A 414 -7.85 -7.85 -14.94
C PRO A 414 -6.48 -8.05 -14.26
N ARG A 415 -5.86 -7.00 -13.72
CA ARG A 415 -4.51 -7.08 -13.14
C ARG A 415 -4.46 -8.04 -11.95
N TRP A 416 -5.53 -8.15 -11.16
CA TRP A 416 -5.59 -9.15 -10.09
C TRP A 416 -5.54 -10.59 -10.62
N LEU A 417 -5.96 -10.86 -11.87
CA LEU A 417 -5.79 -12.18 -12.50
C LEU A 417 -4.32 -12.45 -12.80
N ALA A 418 -3.58 -11.43 -13.29
CA ALA A 418 -2.15 -11.54 -13.48
C ALA A 418 -1.42 -11.78 -12.17
N GLY A 419 -1.78 -11.03 -11.11
CA GLY A 419 -1.25 -11.21 -9.75
C GLY A 419 -1.51 -12.62 -9.21
N ALA A 420 -2.75 -13.12 -9.30
CA ALA A 420 -3.08 -14.47 -8.83
C ALA A 420 -2.32 -15.58 -9.59
N VAL A 421 -2.15 -15.43 -10.90
CA VAL A 421 -1.35 -16.37 -11.72
C VAL A 421 0.12 -16.29 -11.32
N LEU A 422 0.65 -15.08 -11.08
CA LEU A 422 2.02 -14.86 -10.65
C LEU A 422 2.28 -15.49 -9.27
N ASP A 423 1.40 -15.27 -8.29
CA ASP A 423 1.50 -15.86 -6.96
C ASP A 423 1.50 -17.39 -7.03
N ARG A 424 0.63 -17.97 -7.88
CA ARG A 424 0.60 -19.41 -8.10
C ARG A 424 1.88 -19.93 -8.77
N ALA A 425 2.41 -19.20 -9.74
CA ALA A 425 3.68 -19.53 -10.40
C ALA A 425 4.84 -19.50 -9.39
N THR A 426 4.91 -18.48 -8.53
CA THR A 426 5.89 -18.40 -7.44
C THR A 426 5.76 -19.59 -6.49
N GLN A 427 4.55 -19.95 -6.06
CA GLN A 427 4.33 -21.13 -5.21
C GLN A 427 4.79 -22.43 -5.88
N GLU A 428 4.52 -22.61 -7.17
CA GLU A 428 4.96 -23.79 -7.91
C GLU A 428 6.47 -23.84 -8.12
N LEU A 429 7.15 -22.70 -8.24
CA LEU A 429 8.61 -22.62 -8.26
C LEU A 429 9.22 -22.98 -6.91
N LEU A 430 8.62 -22.53 -5.80
CA LEU A 430 9.08 -22.84 -4.44
C LEU A 430 8.98 -24.33 -4.10
N SER A 431 7.92 -25.00 -4.56
CA SER A 431 7.74 -26.45 -4.40
C SER A 431 8.31 -27.28 -5.57
N GLY A 432 8.94 -26.61 -6.54
CA GLY A 432 9.40 -27.20 -7.79
C GLY A 432 10.88 -27.59 -7.75
N PRO A 433 11.45 -28.02 -8.89
CA PRO A 433 12.86 -28.38 -8.96
C PRO A 433 13.78 -27.18 -8.69
N SER A 434 14.83 -27.39 -7.91
CA SER A 434 15.82 -26.35 -7.53
C SER A 434 16.43 -25.62 -8.74
N GLN A 435 16.57 -26.27 -9.89
CA GLN A 435 17.07 -25.61 -11.10
C GLN A 435 16.16 -24.47 -11.59
N GLN A 436 14.84 -24.63 -11.52
CA GLN A 436 13.88 -23.60 -11.94
C GLN A 436 13.80 -22.48 -10.90
N LEU A 437 13.79 -22.84 -9.62
CA LEU A 437 13.87 -21.87 -8.53
C LEU A 437 15.13 -21.01 -8.66
N GLY A 438 16.28 -21.62 -8.91
CA GLY A 438 17.55 -20.94 -9.12
C GLY A 438 17.56 -20.02 -10.32
N ALA A 439 16.96 -20.43 -11.45
CA ALA A 439 16.82 -19.57 -12.61
C ALA A 439 16.00 -18.31 -12.28
N ALA A 440 14.89 -18.47 -11.57
CA ALA A 440 14.05 -17.34 -11.17
C ALA A 440 14.71 -16.45 -10.10
N LEU A 441 15.49 -17.01 -9.18
CA LEU A 441 16.24 -16.23 -8.19
C LEU A 441 17.31 -15.34 -8.82
N LEU A 442 17.84 -15.67 -10.01
CA LEU A 442 18.84 -14.82 -10.68
C LEU A 442 18.28 -13.48 -11.18
N HIS A 443 16.96 -13.32 -11.20
CA HIS A 443 16.30 -12.11 -11.69
C HIS A 443 15.78 -11.23 -10.54
N PRO A 444 16.16 -9.94 -10.46
CA PRO A 444 15.81 -9.07 -9.34
C PRO A 444 14.31 -9.01 -9.03
N GLN A 445 13.46 -8.90 -10.07
CA GLN A 445 12.03 -8.74 -9.88
C GLN A 445 11.31 -9.98 -9.32
N SER A 446 11.94 -11.17 -9.40
CA SER A 446 11.42 -12.43 -8.86
C SER A 446 12.12 -12.85 -7.57
N ALA A 447 13.38 -12.43 -7.37
CA ALA A 447 14.18 -12.81 -6.22
C ALA A 447 13.51 -12.44 -4.88
N GLY A 448 12.95 -11.24 -4.76
CA GLY A 448 12.33 -10.76 -3.52
C GLY A 448 11.11 -11.59 -3.07
N PRO A 449 10.08 -11.78 -3.92
CA PRO A 449 8.96 -12.68 -3.60
C PRO A 449 9.39 -14.13 -3.33
N LEU A 450 10.37 -14.65 -4.07
CA LEU A 450 10.84 -16.04 -3.90
C LEU A 450 11.60 -16.23 -2.59
N ILE A 451 12.52 -15.33 -2.22
CA ILE A 451 13.27 -15.49 -0.97
C ILE A 451 12.36 -15.36 0.26
N ARG A 452 11.33 -14.50 0.21
CA ARG A 452 10.30 -14.40 1.25
C ARG A 452 9.45 -15.67 1.34
N GLY A 453 9.07 -16.24 0.20
CA GLY A 453 8.34 -17.51 0.17
C GLY A 453 9.19 -18.67 0.72
N LEU A 454 10.47 -18.72 0.35
CA LEU A 454 11.41 -19.71 0.86
C LEU A 454 11.62 -19.54 2.38
N TYR A 455 11.76 -18.30 2.85
CA TYR A 455 11.85 -17.99 4.27
C TYR A 455 10.62 -18.47 5.06
N GLY A 456 9.42 -18.17 4.56
CA GLY A 456 8.18 -18.64 5.17
C GLY A 456 8.06 -20.17 5.20
N ALA A 457 8.54 -20.86 4.17
CA ALA A 457 8.61 -22.32 4.14
C ALA A 457 9.60 -22.87 5.19
N THR A 458 10.79 -22.26 5.30
CA THR A 458 11.79 -22.65 6.31
C THR A 458 11.28 -22.44 7.74
N VAL A 459 10.61 -21.32 8.02
CA VAL A 459 10.00 -21.07 9.33
C VAL A 459 8.89 -22.09 9.65
N ALA A 460 8.23 -22.62 8.62
CA ALA A 460 7.25 -23.69 8.74
C ALA A 460 7.85 -25.12 8.77
N ASP A 461 9.17 -25.24 8.95
CA ASP A 461 9.93 -26.51 9.00
C ASP A 461 9.89 -27.30 7.68
N ASP A 462 9.71 -26.62 6.54
CA ASP A 462 9.88 -27.21 5.20
C ASP A 462 11.31 -26.97 4.69
N VAL A 463 12.14 -28.00 4.78
CA VAL A 463 13.56 -27.99 4.37
C VAL A 463 13.79 -28.60 2.99
N SER A 464 12.74 -28.88 2.21
CA SER A 464 12.85 -29.62 0.94
C SER A 464 13.82 -28.99 -0.06
N ALA A 465 13.80 -27.66 -0.19
CA ALA A 465 14.70 -26.92 -1.07
C ALA A 465 16.16 -26.96 -0.61
N MET A 466 16.41 -27.09 0.70
CA MET A 466 17.76 -27.22 1.27
C MET A 466 18.34 -28.61 1.00
N GLU A 467 17.54 -29.65 1.20
CA GLU A 467 17.96 -31.03 0.92
C GLU A 467 18.25 -31.21 -0.58
N GLU A 468 17.37 -30.73 -1.46
CA GLU A 468 17.56 -30.87 -2.92
C GLU A 468 18.81 -30.12 -3.42
N VAL A 469 19.09 -28.90 -2.92
CA VAL A 469 20.27 -28.16 -3.38
C VAL A 469 21.58 -28.79 -2.89
N LEU A 470 21.59 -29.42 -1.72
CA LEU A 470 22.75 -30.13 -1.17
C LEU A 470 23.03 -31.47 -1.86
N GLU A 471 22.00 -32.15 -2.39
CA GLU A 471 22.18 -33.36 -3.21
C GLU A 471 22.87 -33.07 -4.55
N LEU A 472 22.85 -31.81 -5.00
CA LEU A 472 23.43 -31.35 -6.26
C LEU A 472 24.82 -30.73 -6.04
N SER A 473 25.77 -30.97 -6.95
CA SER A 473 27.09 -30.32 -6.86
C SER A 473 27.00 -28.80 -7.04
N SER A 474 27.16 -28.06 -5.95
CA SER A 474 26.88 -26.61 -5.81
C SER A 474 27.67 -25.69 -6.77
N SER A 475 28.84 -26.12 -7.23
CA SER A 475 29.74 -25.32 -8.07
C SER A 475 29.46 -25.38 -9.59
N ALA A 476 28.46 -26.15 -10.02
CA ALA A 476 28.27 -26.46 -11.44
C ALA A 476 27.47 -25.40 -12.23
N SER A 477 26.64 -24.57 -11.58
CA SER A 477 25.78 -23.59 -12.27
C SER A 477 25.41 -22.37 -11.40
N PRO A 478 25.19 -21.17 -12.00
CA PRO A 478 24.75 -20.00 -11.25
C PRO A 478 23.37 -20.17 -10.61
N GLN A 479 22.50 -21.01 -11.19
CA GLN A 479 21.19 -21.33 -10.63
C GLN A 479 21.31 -22.05 -9.29
N GLN A 480 22.16 -23.08 -9.21
CA GLN A 480 22.39 -23.81 -7.95
C GLN A 480 22.99 -22.91 -6.88
N VAL A 481 23.96 -22.07 -7.25
CA VAL A 481 24.52 -21.08 -6.34
C VAL A 481 23.44 -20.14 -5.82
N ALA A 482 22.55 -19.63 -6.68
CA ALA A 482 21.46 -18.75 -6.26
C ALA A 482 20.51 -19.42 -5.25
N VAL A 483 20.15 -20.69 -5.46
CA VAL A 483 19.34 -21.46 -4.49
C VAL A 483 20.09 -21.67 -3.19
N LEU A 484 21.35 -22.12 -3.24
CA LEU A 484 22.12 -22.39 -2.03
C LEU A 484 22.26 -21.13 -1.18
N GLU A 485 22.66 -19.99 -1.78
CA GLU A 485 22.82 -18.76 -1.02
C GLU A 485 21.47 -18.19 -0.51
N ALA A 486 20.34 -18.53 -1.15
CA ALA A 486 19.01 -18.22 -0.65
C ALA A 486 18.62 -19.15 0.53
N CYS A 487 18.91 -20.45 0.44
CA CYS A 487 18.74 -21.42 1.52
C CYS A 487 19.58 -21.04 2.75
N VAL A 488 20.82 -20.59 2.58
CA VAL A 488 21.67 -20.09 3.68
C VAL A 488 21.04 -18.89 4.36
N ARG A 489 20.59 -17.89 3.59
CA ARG A 489 19.92 -16.69 4.13
C ARG A 489 18.69 -17.05 4.93
N THR A 490 17.81 -17.85 4.35
CA THR A 490 16.53 -18.23 4.95
C THR A 490 16.70 -19.13 6.17
N ALA A 491 17.63 -20.10 6.14
CA ALA A 491 17.99 -20.93 7.29
C ALA A 491 18.55 -20.08 8.44
N GLY A 492 19.52 -19.20 8.17
CA GLY A 492 20.13 -18.37 9.21
C GLY A 492 19.16 -17.38 9.84
N TRP A 493 18.25 -16.79 9.06
CA TRP A 493 17.18 -15.95 9.60
C TRP A 493 16.16 -16.75 10.40
N ALA A 494 15.80 -17.96 9.96
CA ALA A 494 14.91 -18.84 10.73
C ALA A 494 15.55 -19.24 12.08
N CYS A 495 16.86 -19.50 12.10
CA CYS A 495 17.61 -19.73 13.34
C CYS A 495 17.54 -18.53 14.30
N LEU A 496 17.60 -17.30 13.79
CA LEU A 496 17.43 -16.10 14.62
C LEU A 496 16.03 -16.00 15.23
N GLU A 497 14.99 -16.52 14.55
CA GLU A 497 13.64 -16.63 15.12
C GLU A 497 13.46 -17.80 16.09
N GLY A 498 14.51 -18.60 16.30
CA GLY A 498 14.50 -19.76 17.19
C GLY A 498 14.01 -21.05 16.55
N VAL A 499 13.96 -21.13 15.22
CA VAL A 499 13.73 -22.38 14.50
C VAL A 499 15.02 -23.21 14.54
N GLU A 500 14.93 -24.43 15.07
CA GLU A 500 16.07 -25.36 15.08
C GLU A 500 16.23 -25.99 13.70
N ALA A 501 17.21 -25.53 12.93
CA ALA A 501 17.58 -26.20 11.68
C ALA A 501 18.11 -27.62 11.97
N SER A 502 17.77 -28.60 11.13
CA SER A 502 18.38 -29.93 11.19
C SER A 502 19.91 -29.80 11.15
N GLY A 503 20.59 -30.34 12.17
CA GLY A 503 22.01 -30.05 12.36
C GLY A 503 22.92 -30.53 11.24
N ASP A 504 22.52 -31.58 10.52
CA ASP A 504 23.24 -32.08 9.35
C ASP A 504 23.06 -31.11 8.16
N VAL A 505 21.82 -30.70 7.86
CA VAL A 505 21.50 -29.76 6.76
C VAL A 505 22.16 -28.40 6.98
N ALA A 506 22.11 -27.86 8.20
CA ALA A 506 22.72 -26.58 8.52
C ALA A 506 24.26 -26.63 8.37
N SER A 507 24.89 -27.72 8.80
CA SER A 507 26.33 -27.92 8.65
C SER A 507 26.73 -28.00 7.18
N ASP A 508 26.01 -28.80 6.39
CA ASP A 508 26.29 -28.98 4.97
C ASP A 508 26.10 -27.68 4.18
N LEU A 509 25.04 -26.90 4.48
CA LEU A 509 24.83 -25.56 3.90
C LEU A 509 26.00 -24.61 4.18
N VAL A 510 26.51 -24.62 5.42
CA VAL A 510 27.65 -23.78 5.82
C VAL A 510 28.91 -24.19 5.07
N GLU A 511 29.20 -25.49 4.99
CA GLU A 511 30.38 -26.01 4.29
C GLU A 511 30.37 -25.61 2.81
N GLU A 512 29.27 -25.87 2.11
CA GLU A 512 29.10 -25.49 0.70
C GLU A 512 29.18 -23.97 0.50
N GLN A 513 28.60 -23.18 1.41
CA GLN A 513 28.66 -21.72 1.32
C GLN A 513 30.08 -21.18 1.50
N VAL A 514 30.86 -21.74 2.43
CA VAL A 514 32.24 -21.34 2.67
C VAL A 514 33.12 -21.63 1.45
N GLU A 515 32.90 -22.76 0.78
CA GLU A 515 33.60 -23.10 -0.47
C GLU A 515 33.23 -22.17 -1.63
N LEU A 516 31.98 -21.71 -1.69
CA LEU A 516 31.51 -20.84 -2.76
C LEU A 516 31.86 -19.36 -2.55
N ALA A 517 31.96 -18.87 -1.32
CA ALA A 517 32.12 -17.45 -1.05
C ALA A 517 33.30 -16.79 -1.79
N LEU A 518 33.10 -15.56 -2.26
CA LEU A 518 34.13 -14.75 -2.90
C LEU A 518 34.85 -13.91 -1.84
N TYR A 519 36.18 -13.97 -1.80
CA TYR A 519 36.97 -13.14 -0.88
C TYR A 519 37.63 -12.00 -1.64
N LEU A 520 37.07 -10.79 -1.50
CA LEU A 520 37.60 -9.57 -2.11
C LEU A 520 38.23 -8.72 -1.01
N GLU A 521 39.55 -8.49 -1.10
CA GLU A 521 40.30 -7.69 -0.11
C GLU A 521 40.10 -8.17 1.35
N GLY A 522 39.87 -9.47 1.55
CA GLY A 522 39.67 -10.08 2.86
C GLY A 522 38.24 -10.04 3.40
N LEU A 523 37.30 -9.39 2.70
CA LEU A 523 35.87 -9.43 3.03
C LEU A 523 35.15 -10.48 2.16
N PRO A 524 34.31 -11.35 2.75
CA PRO A 524 33.56 -12.35 1.99
C PRO A 524 32.29 -11.74 1.36
N TYR A 525 31.98 -12.16 0.15
CA TYR A 525 30.82 -11.76 -0.63
C TYR A 525 30.05 -12.98 -1.15
N PRO A 526 28.71 -12.88 -1.24
CA PRO A 526 27.94 -13.84 -2.02
C PRO A 526 28.35 -13.72 -3.50
N ARG A 527 28.27 -14.83 -4.23
CA ARG A 527 28.46 -14.86 -5.69
C ARG A 527 27.31 -14.19 -6.41
N ILE A 528 26.09 -14.27 -5.87
CA ILE A 528 24.91 -13.61 -6.44
C ILE A 528 24.60 -12.35 -5.63
N GLY A 529 24.77 -11.20 -6.27
CA GLY A 529 24.41 -9.89 -5.74
C GLY A 529 23.07 -9.41 -6.28
N TYR A 530 22.34 -8.67 -5.45
CA TYR A 530 21.03 -8.10 -5.79
C TYR A 530 21.06 -6.58 -5.61
N ASP A 531 20.41 -5.87 -6.53
CA ASP A 531 20.11 -4.44 -6.41
C ASP A 531 18.61 -4.28 -6.16
N ASP A 532 18.14 -4.87 -5.05
CA ASP A 532 16.74 -4.94 -4.65
C ASP A 532 16.59 -4.42 -3.20
N PRO A 533 15.53 -3.65 -2.88
CA PRO A 533 15.30 -3.14 -1.52
C PRO A 533 14.92 -4.23 -0.50
N GLU A 534 14.60 -5.47 -0.93
CA GLU A 534 14.27 -6.59 -0.05
C GLU A 534 15.44 -6.90 0.92
N PRO A 535 15.26 -6.73 2.25
CA PRO A 535 16.33 -6.90 3.24
C PRO A 535 16.99 -8.28 3.19
N LEU A 536 16.20 -9.34 2.95
CA LEU A 536 16.70 -10.71 2.87
C LEU A 536 17.74 -10.90 1.76
N LEU A 537 17.65 -10.16 0.66
CA LEU A 537 18.59 -10.27 -0.47
C LEU A 537 19.91 -9.53 -0.23
N SER A 538 19.99 -8.66 0.78
CA SER A 538 21.17 -7.84 1.05
C SER A 538 22.41 -8.67 1.41
N HIS A 539 23.59 -8.08 1.19
CA HIS A 539 24.87 -8.66 1.63
C HIS A 539 24.94 -8.77 3.16
N GLY A 540 24.41 -7.78 3.88
CA GLY A 540 24.31 -7.81 5.33
C GLY A 540 23.47 -8.97 5.86
N SER A 541 22.32 -9.24 5.22
CA SER A 541 21.47 -10.40 5.53
C SER A 541 22.23 -11.72 5.36
N TRP A 542 22.98 -11.87 4.28
CA TRP A 542 23.78 -13.07 4.02
C TRP A 542 24.88 -13.29 5.08
N LEU A 543 25.62 -12.24 5.44
CA LEU A 543 26.63 -12.31 6.51
C LEU A 543 26.01 -12.70 7.86
N LEU A 544 24.90 -12.04 8.22
CA LEU A 544 24.17 -12.32 9.45
C LEU A 544 23.67 -13.77 9.50
N ALA A 545 23.15 -14.27 8.39
CA ALA A 545 22.68 -15.65 8.28
C ALA A 545 23.83 -16.66 8.47
N CYS A 546 24.98 -16.43 7.85
CA CYS A 546 26.18 -17.25 8.09
C CYS A 546 26.60 -17.23 9.56
N TRP A 547 26.59 -16.05 10.22
CA TRP A 547 26.96 -15.95 11.64
C TRP A 547 25.99 -16.69 12.54
N ALA A 548 24.69 -16.66 12.23
CA ALA A 548 23.66 -17.38 12.97
C ALA A 548 23.82 -18.91 12.83
N LEU A 549 24.01 -19.41 11.61
CA LEU A 549 24.20 -20.85 11.37
C LEU A 549 25.49 -21.38 12.01
N THR A 550 26.58 -20.64 11.88
CA THR A 550 27.91 -21.06 12.36
C THR A 550 28.07 -21.00 13.87
N GLU A 551 27.16 -20.35 14.60
CA GLU A 551 27.15 -20.37 16.07
C GLU A 551 27.00 -21.80 16.61
N HIS A 552 26.16 -22.60 15.96
CA HIS A 552 25.86 -23.97 16.36
C HIS A 552 26.50 -25.03 15.43
N HIS A 553 26.76 -24.66 14.18
CA HIS A 553 27.29 -25.54 13.14
C HIS A 553 28.54 -24.93 12.49
N PRO A 554 29.69 -24.95 13.19
CA PRO A 554 30.89 -24.24 12.73
C PRO A 554 31.60 -24.89 11.50
N GLY A 555 31.01 -25.93 10.90
CA GLY A 555 31.56 -26.67 9.76
C GLY A 555 32.82 -27.51 10.10
N SER A 556 33.19 -28.43 9.20
CA SER A 556 34.39 -29.26 9.34
C SER A 556 35.68 -28.52 8.93
N GLU A 557 36.62 -28.34 9.87
CA GLU A 557 38.02 -27.87 9.71
C GLU A 557 38.33 -26.76 8.66
N THR A 558 37.38 -25.91 8.29
CA THR A 558 37.60 -24.82 7.33
C THR A 558 38.40 -23.67 7.94
N ARG A 559 39.17 -22.95 7.10
CA ARG A 559 40.01 -21.82 7.54
C ARG A 559 39.16 -20.75 8.24
N PRO A 560 39.61 -20.17 9.36
CA PRO A 560 38.90 -19.07 10.02
C PRO A 560 38.66 -17.94 9.03
N SER A 561 37.40 -17.53 8.88
CA SER A 561 36.97 -16.48 7.96
C SER A 561 35.88 -15.61 8.60
N LEU A 562 35.60 -14.45 8.02
CA LEU A 562 34.49 -13.59 8.47
C LEU A 562 33.10 -14.20 8.24
N LEU A 563 32.99 -15.39 7.62
CA LEU A 563 31.73 -16.15 7.57
C LEU A 563 31.49 -17.02 8.80
N CYS A 564 32.57 -17.49 9.42
CA CYS A 564 32.55 -18.31 10.63
C CYS A 564 33.32 -17.59 11.75
N PRO A 565 32.83 -16.42 12.21
CA PRO A 565 33.63 -15.56 13.10
C PRO A 565 33.92 -16.21 14.45
N TRP A 566 33.13 -17.20 14.87
CA TRP A 566 33.29 -17.97 16.11
C TRP A 566 34.60 -18.74 16.22
N GLN A 567 35.27 -19.01 15.10
CA GLN A 567 36.55 -19.73 15.04
C GLN A 567 37.77 -18.78 14.93
N LEU A 568 37.56 -17.46 14.96
CA LEU A 568 38.64 -16.49 14.82
C LEU A 568 39.48 -16.41 16.11
N GLU A 569 40.80 -16.55 15.97
CA GLU A 569 41.75 -16.32 17.07
C GLU A 569 42.11 -14.84 17.26
N GLN A 570 41.95 -14.04 16.19
CA GLN A 570 42.27 -12.61 16.16
C GLN A 570 41.22 -11.84 15.36
N LEU A 571 40.96 -10.58 15.75
CA LEU A 571 39.99 -9.72 15.07
C LEU A 571 40.49 -9.31 13.68
N PRO A 572 39.75 -9.63 12.59
CA PRO A 572 40.12 -9.22 11.24
C PRO A 572 39.96 -7.71 11.04
N GLU A 573 40.86 -7.08 10.29
CA GLU A 573 40.81 -5.63 9.99
C GLU A 573 39.50 -5.18 9.33
N ARG A 574 38.86 -6.07 8.57
CA ARG A 574 37.62 -5.79 7.80
C ARG A 574 36.34 -6.07 8.58
N LEU A 575 36.42 -6.50 9.85
CA LEU A 575 35.26 -6.77 10.70
C LEU A 575 34.31 -5.56 10.87
N PRO A 576 34.80 -4.31 11.03
CA PRO A 576 33.91 -3.15 11.10
C PRO A 576 33.05 -2.96 9.83
N GLU A 577 33.59 -3.29 8.66
CA GLU A 577 32.84 -3.19 7.40
C GLU A 577 31.76 -4.27 7.29
N ALA A 578 32.04 -5.49 7.76
CA ALA A 578 31.02 -6.54 7.87
C ALA A 578 29.88 -6.12 8.80
N LEU A 579 30.20 -5.50 9.94
CA LEU A 579 29.19 -4.98 10.87
C LEU A 579 28.37 -3.85 10.24
N GLU A 580 28.96 -2.93 9.47
CA GLU A 580 28.21 -1.88 8.79
C GLU A 580 27.23 -2.44 7.74
N LEU A 581 27.62 -3.49 7.01
CA LEU A 581 26.73 -4.17 6.07
C LEU A 581 25.51 -4.78 6.78
N ILE A 582 25.73 -5.45 7.92
CA ILE A 582 24.63 -6.00 8.73
C ILE A 582 23.76 -4.87 9.30
N LEU A 583 24.36 -3.79 9.80
CA LEU A 583 23.63 -2.63 10.32
C LEU A 583 22.74 -2.00 9.24
N SER A 584 23.22 -1.89 8.00
CA SER A 584 22.44 -1.39 6.86
C SER A 584 21.20 -2.26 6.58
N CYS A 585 21.36 -3.58 6.63
CA CYS A 585 20.25 -4.54 6.49
C CYS A 585 19.20 -4.41 7.61
N LEU A 586 19.65 -4.32 8.88
CA LEU A 586 18.72 -4.20 10.01
C LEU A 586 17.97 -2.86 10.04
N LYS A 587 18.57 -1.80 9.49
CA LYS A 587 17.88 -0.49 9.32
C LYS A 587 16.65 -0.63 8.43
N SER A 588 16.73 -1.36 7.32
CA SER A 588 15.58 -1.60 6.44
C SER A 588 14.52 -2.50 7.06
N GLU A 589 14.89 -3.40 7.98
CA GLU A 589 13.95 -4.31 8.65
C GLU A 589 13.27 -3.70 9.88
N SER A 590 13.79 -2.58 10.40
CA SER A 590 13.30 -1.97 11.64
C SER A 590 11.87 -1.43 11.62
N ASP A 591 11.23 -1.40 10.45
CA ASP A 591 9.81 -1.07 10.28
C ASP A 591 8.88 -2.26 10.63
N ASN A 592 9.41 -3.48 10.74
CA ASN A 592 8.69 -4.70 11.14
C ASN A 592 8.84 -4.97 12.66
N ASP A 593 8.16 -6.00 13.20
CA ASP A 593 7.97 -6.32 14.64
C ASP A 593 9.24 -6.38 15.54
N GLY A 594 10.45 -6.14 15.01
CA GLY A 594 11.68 -5.86 15.75
C GLY A 594 12.34 -7.08 16.38
N VAL A 595 11.75 -8.26 16.21
CA VAL A 595 12.25 -9.54 16.76
C VAL A 595 13.61 -9.90 16.16
N ILE A 596 13.73 -9.93 14.82
CA ILE A 596 14.99 -10.23 14.12
C ILE A 596 16.11 -9.28 14.53
N VAL A 597 15.82 -7.99 14.65
CA VAL A 597 16.81 -6.99 15.10
C VAL A 597 17.32 -7.33 16.50
N THR A 598 16.41 -7.68 17.41
CA THR A 598 16.78 -8.04 18.78
C THR A 598 17.69 -9.28 18.82
N GLU A 599 17.33 -10.32 18.06
CA GLU A 599 18.10 -11.57 18.03
C GLU A 599 19.44 -11.42 17.28
N ALA A 600 19.51 -10.58 16.25
CA ALA A 600 20.77 -10.22 15.59
C ALA A 600 21.73 -9.50 16.55
N ILE A 601 21.23 -8.55 17.34
CA ILE A 601 22.05 -7.88 18.37
C ILE A 601 22.41 -8.86 19.49
N ALA A 602 21.54 -9.81 19.85
CA ALA A 602 21.85 -10.88 20.80
C ALA A 602 23.01 -11.75 20.31
N LEU A 603 22.99 -12.15 19.03
CA LEU A 603 24.04 -12.93 18.37
C LEU A 603 25.38 -12.19 18.41
N ILE A 604 25.38 -10.91 18.00
CA ILE A 604 26.57 -10.06 18.01
C ILE A 604 27.10 -9.85 19.43
N SER A 605 26.22 -9.76 20.43
CA SER A 605 26.62 -9.66 21.84
C SER A 605 27.36 -10.91 22.32
N ARG A 606 26.89 -12.11 21.92
CA ARG A 606 27.59 -13.38 22.23
C ARG A 606 28.92 -13.49 21.50
N LEU A 607 28.98 -13.05 20.25
CA LEU A 607 30.23 -12.99 19.49
C LEU A 607 31.23 -12.01 20.14
N ASP A 608 30.75 -10.88 20.65
CA ASP A 608 31.56 -9.89 21.37
C ASP A 608 32.10 -10.45 22.68
N GLU A 609 31.30 -11.24 23.41
CA GLU A 609 31.77 -11.96 24.60
C GLU A 609 32.85 -13.01 24.27
N ALA A 610 32.77 -13.67 23.12
CA ALA A 610 33.74 -14.68 22.68
C ALA A 610 35.07 -14.06 22.20
N LEU A 611 35.00 -12.95 21.44
CA LEU A 611 36.16 -12.36 20.75
C LEU A 611 36.68 -11.05 21.38
N GLY A 612 35.94 -10.43 22.29
CA GLY A 612 36.30 -9.15 22.89
C GLY A 612 36.27 -7.96 21.92
N MET A 613 35.39 -7.99 20.90
CA MET A 613 35.34 -7.00 19.81
C MET A 613 35.26 -5.54 20.30
N SER A 614 34.42 -5.27 21.28
CA SER A 614 34.15 -3.94 21.85
C SER A 614 35.34 -3.32 22.59
N ALA A 615 36.38 -4.08 22.88
CA ALA A 615 37.63 -3.55 23.44
C ALA A 615 38.53 -2.91 22.36
N GLU A 616 38.42 -3.36 21.10
CA GLU A 616 39.29 -2.95 20.00
C GLU A 616 38.55 -2.16 18.90
N ILE A 617 37.23 -2.35 18.78
CA ILE A 617 36.40 -1.79 17.71
C ILE A 617 35.32 -0.89 18.31
N GLU A 618 35.27 0.36 17.83
CA GLU A 618 34.17 1.29 18.11
C GLU A 618 33.12 1.19 17.00
N HIS A 619 31.99 0.52 17.25
CA HIS A 619 30.91 0.33 16.28
C HIS A 619 29.52 0.29 16.96
N PRO A 620 28.47 0.92 16.39
CA PRO A 620 27.14 1.01 17.03
C PRO A 620 26.51 -0.33 17.40
N MET A 621 26.71 -1.38 16.59
CA MET A 621 26.17 -2.72 16.87
C MET A 621 26.78 -3.38 18.11
N LEU A 622 27.97 -2.96 18.55
CA LEU A 622 28.64 -3.49 19.74
C LEU A 622 28.24 -2.73 21.01
N ALA A 623 27.64 -1.54 20.87
CA ALA A 623 27.28 -0.69 21.99
C ALA A 623 26.27 -1.32 22.95
N PRO A 624 25.20 -2.02 22.50
CA PRO A 624 24.29 -2.71 23.40
C PRO A 624 25.01 -3.73 24.30
N ALA A 625 25.86 -4.59 23.72
CA ALA A 625 26.62 -5.60 24.45
C ALA A 625 27.56 -4.97 25.50
N ALA A 626 28.28 -3.93 25.11
CA ALA A 626 29.20 -3.21 26.00
C ALA A 626 28.47 -2.54 27.17
N LEU A 627 27.28 -1.96 26.93
CA LEU A 627 26.44 -1.37 27.97
C LEU A 627 25.94 -2.44 28.95
N LEU A 628 25.40 -3.56 28.46
CA LEU A 628 24.90 -4.66 29.30
C LEU A 628 26.03 -5.26 30.14
N ARG A 629 27.22 -5.47 29.56
CA ARG A 629 28.40 -5.95 30.28
C ARG A 629 28.82 -5.00 31.40
N GLY A 630 28.88 -3.69 31.12
CA GLY A 630 29.24 -2.70 32.13
C GLY A 630 28.21 -2.61 33.26
N LEU A 631 26.92 -2.82 32.96
CA LEU A 631 25.86 -2.91 33.98
C LEU A 631 25.99 -4.17 34.84
N ARG A 632 26.27 -5.33 34.25
CA ARG A 632 26.52 -6.58 35.00
C ARG A 632 27.74 -6.46 35.92
N ALA A 633 28.77 -5.74 35.48
CA ALA A 633 29.98 -5.49 36.24
C ALA A 633 29.81 -4.42 37.35
N ASP A 634 28.61 -3.87 37.52
CA ASP A 634 28.30 -2.78 38.46
C ASP A 634 29.26 -1.58 38.29
N THR A 635 29.57 -1.28 37.03
CA THR A 635 30.47 -0.17 36.71
C THR A 635 29.70 1.14 36.85
N ASP A 636 30.02 1.93 37.88
CA ASP A 636 29.41 3.24 38.16
C ASP A 636 29.49 4.24 36.98
N ARG A 637 30.35 3.98 35.98
CA ARG A 637 30.61 4.91 34.87
C ARG A 637 30.68 4.20 33.52
N LEU A 638 29.53 4.13 32.85
CA LEU A 638 29.46 3.75 31.44
C LEU A 638 29.89 4.93 30.53
N PRO A 639 30.65 4.68 29.45
CA PRO A 639 31.00 5.72 28.48
C PRO A 639 29.74 6.33 27.81
N PRO A 640 29.61 7.67 27.77
CA PRO A 640 28.49 8.33 27.07
C PRO A 640 28.43 8.02 25.58
N GLN A 641 29.58 7.75 24.96
CA GLN A 641 29.68 7.41 23.54
C GLN A 641 28.85 6.17 23.19
N LEU A 642 28.80 5.16 24.07
CA LEU A 642 27.99 3.96 23.85
C LEU A 642 26.49 4.28 23.84
N TRP A 643 26.05 5.12 24.77
CA TRP A 643 24.66 5.58 24.80
C TRP A 643 24.30 6.42 23.57
N GLN A 644 25.22 7.28 23.12
CA GLN A 644 25.03 8.05 21.90
C GLN A 644 24.86 7.13 20.67
N GLN A 645 25.73 6.14 20.51
CA GLN A 645 25.65 5.18 19.40
C GLN A 645 24.32 4.41 19.37
N VAL A 646 23.82 3.98 20.53
CA VAL A 646 22.51 3.32 20.64
C VAL A 646 21.37 4.28 20.31
N LEU A 647 21.43 5.53 20.77
CA LEU A 647 20.36 6.51 20.55
C LEU A 647 20.31 7.05 19.13
N GLU A 648 21.42 7.02 18.38
CA GLU A 648 21.45 7.39 16.97
C GLU A 648 20.62 6.44 16.08
N SER A 649 20.29 5.24 16.56
CA SER A 649 19.49 4.25 15.85
C SER A 649 18.34 3.74 16.73
N PRO A 650 17.08 4.19 16.53
CA PRO A 650 15.94 3.88 17.40
C PRO A 650 15.73 2.38 17.68
N PHE A 651 15.99 1.53 16.69
CA PHE A 651 15.86 0.07 16.83
C PHE A 651 16.91 -0.55 17.75
N LEU A 652 18.12 0.03 17.85
CA LEU A 652 19.15 -0.45 18.78
C LEU A 652 18.74 -0.21 20.24
N LEU A 653 18.04 0.89 20.53
CA LEU A 653 17.51 1.15 21.87
C LEU A 653 16.46 0.11 22.25
N LEU A 654 15.55 -0.22 21.33
CA LEU A 654 14.52 -1.24 21.57
C LEU A 654 15.16 -2.63 21.78
N ALA A 655 16.13 -3.00 20.94
CA ALA A 655 16.89 -4.24 21.11
C ALA A 655 17.63 -4.27 22.45
N LEU A 656 18.29 -3.18 22.87
CA LEU A 656 18.96 -3.07 24.17
C LEU A 656 17.98 -3.27 25.34
N ILE A 657 16.79 -2.68 25.27
CA ILE A 657 15.75 -2.84 26.30
C ILE A 657 15.31 -4.31 26.39
N ALA A 658 15.02 -4.94 25.24
CA ALA A 658 14.61 -6.34 25.19
C ALA A 658 15.70 -7.29 25.73
N LEU A 659 16.96 -7.04 25.37
CA LEU A 659 18.11 -7.81 25.88
C LEU A 659 18.31 -7.61 27.38
N ALA A 660 18.20 -6.39 27.89
CA ALA A 660 18.31 -6.12 29.34
C ALA A 660 17.29 -6.90 30.16
N GLU A 661 16.06 -7.06 29.64
CA GLU A 661 15.02 -7.89 30.26
C GLU A 661 15.36 -9.38 30.19
N ARG A 662 15.78 -9.89 29.01
CA ARG A 662 16.20 -11.29 28.83
C ARG A 662 17.34 -11.68 29.77
N GLU A 663 18.26 -10.77 30.01
CA GLU A 663 19.42 -10.95 30.89
C GLU A 663 19.16 -10.69 32.38
N ARG A 664 17.91 -10.38 32.76
CA ARG A 664 17.51 -10.08 34.15
C ARG A 664 18.19 -8.86 34.77
N ILE A 665 18.73 -7.95 33.96
CA ILE A 665 19.18 -6.62 34.41
C ILE A 665 17.96 -5.74 34.68
N GLY A 666 16.94 -5.88 33.82
CA GLY A 666 15.68 -5.16 33.90
C GLY A 666 15.77 -3.72 33.42
N PHE A 667 14.68 -3.25 32.83
CA PHE A 667 14.55 -1.89 32.33
C PHE A 667 14.83 -0.79 33.39
N PRO A 668 14.40 -0.92 34.67
CA PRO A 668 14.68 0.11 35.67
C PRO A 668 16.17 0.36 35.91
N THR A 669 16.99 -0.69 35.90
CA THR A 669 18.45 -0.60 36.08
C THR A 669 19.10 0.08 34.88
N LEU A 670 18.69 -0.33 33.67
CA LEU A 670 19.14 0.26 32.41
C LEU A 670 18.82 1.77 32.36
N ALA A 671 17.57 2.13 32.67
CA ALA A 671 17.14 3.52 32.68
C ALA A 671 17.85 4.34 33.76
N ALA A 672 18.05 3.79 34.97
CA ALA A 672 18.80 4.47 36.02
C ALA A 672 20.23 4.78 35.58
N ALA A 673 20.92 3.84 34.93
CA ALA A 673 22.26 4.05 34.42
C ALA A 673 22.32 5.14 33.33
N PHE A 674 21.37 5.12 32.39
CA PHE A 674 21.22 6.16 31.38
C PHE A 674 21.04 7.55 32.02
N TRP A 675 20.09 7.67 32.96
CA TRP A 675 19.76 8.94 33.59
C TRP A 675 20.82 9.44 34.59
N ASN A 676 21.59 8.54 35.20
CA ASN A 676 22.74 8.91 36.02
C ASN A 676 23.86 9.51 35.15
N MET A 677 24.18 8.88 34.02
CA MET A 677 25.14 9.40 33.03
C MET A 677 24.71 10.80 32.56
N ALA A 678 23.43 10.94 32.21
CA ALA A 678 22.84 12.21 31.79
C ALA A 678 22.88 13.29 32.88
N GLY A 679 22.60 12.93 34.12
CA GLY A 679 22.58 13.86 35.26
C GLY A 679 23.97 14.42 35.60
N GLU A 680 25.03 13.64 35.41
CA GLU A 680 26.41 14.05 35.70
C GLU A 680 27.05 14.89 34.59
N ARG A 681 26.76 14.58 33.32
CA ARG A 681 27.48 15.16 32.17
C ARG A 681 26.64 16.11 31.31
N GLY A 682 25.31 16.09 31.49
CA GLY A 682 24.38 16.77 30.59
C GLY A 682 24.21 16.05 29.26
N PHE A 683 23.39 16.61 28.38
CA PHE A 683 23.14 16.06 27.04
C PHE A 683 23.75 16.94 25.96
N ASP A 684 24.47 16.31 25.04
CA ASP A 684 24.85 16.94 23.78
C ASP A 684 23.63 17.09 22.86
N ALA A 685 23.67 18.06 21.93
CA ALA A 685 22.55 18.37 21.05
C ALA A 685 22.01 17.15 20.25
N PRO A 686 22.85 16.25 19.70
CA PRO A 686 22.37 15.07 18.97
C PRO A 686 21.55 14.12 19.86
N VAL A 687 22.00 13.88 21.10
CA VAL A 687 21.30 13.00 22.05
C VAL A 687 19.94 13.58 22.42
N ARG A 688 19.83 14.92 22.56
CA ARG A 688 18.54 15.57 22.83
C ARG A 688 17.54 15.36 21.70
N GLN A 689 17.98 15.52 20.46
CA GLN A 689 17.13 15.32 19.28
C GLN A 689 16.62 13.88 19.20
N GLN A 690 17.47 12.89 19.51
CA GLN A 690 17.06 11.48 19.49
C GLN A 690 16.09 11.12 20.61
N LEU A 691 16.22 11.76 21.78
CA LEU A 691 15.27 11.58 22.87
C LEU A 691 13.88 12.16 22.58
N GLU A 692 13.72 13.03 21.59
CA GLU A 692 12.41 13.54 21.17
C GLU A 692 11.63 12.53 20.30
N THR A 693 12.25 11.42 19.90
CA THR A 693 11.60 10.36 19.13
C THR A 693 10.64 9.52 19.99
N THR A 694 9.61 8.97 19.36
CA THR A 694 8.63 8.09 20.03
C THR A 694 9.29 6.87 20.68
N SER A 695 10.37 6.34 20.10
CA SER A 695 11.09 5.16 20.59
C SER A 695 11.82 5.39 21.92
N ALA A 696 12.16 6.64 22.25
CA ALA A 696 12.79 7.00 23.53
C ALA A 696 11.79 7.20 24.68
N ARG A 697 10.47 7.13 24.41
CA ARG A 697 9.41 7.32 25.40
C ARG A 697 9.52 6.42 26.64
N PRO A 698 9.92 5.13 26.55
CA PRO A 698 10.14 4.32 27.74
C PRO A 698 11.17 4.94 28.70
N LEU A 699 12.27 5.48 28.17
CA LEU A 699 13.31 6.12 28.99
C LEU A 699 12.75 7.32 29.76
N TRP A 700 11.94 8.16 29.10
CA TRP A 700 11.31 9.32 29.74
C TRP A 700 10.39 8.94 30.91
N HIS A 701 9.68 7.82 30.80
CA HIS A 701 8.85 7.31 31.89
C HIS A 701 9.67 6.72 33.06
N ALA A 702 10.98 6.56 32.92
CA ALA A 702 11.85 6.04 33.98
C ALA A 702 12.83 7.10 34.53
N VAL A 703 12.62 8.39 34.22
CA VAL A 703 13.47 9.49 34.71
C VAL A 703 13.43 9.56 36.24
N PRO A 704 14.58 9.48 36.94
CA PRO A 704 14.64 9.70 38.38
C PRO A 704 14.21 11.12 38.77
N LYS A 705 13.51 11.26 39.89
CA LYS A 705 13.06 12.55 40.44
C LYS A 705 14.17 13.60 40.57
N THR A 706 15.40 13.16 40.86
CA THR A 706 16.59 14.03 40.99
C THR A 706 17.08 14.52 39.63
N THR A 707 16.91 13.74 38.56
CA THR A 707 17.37 14.06 37.21
C THR A 707 16.48 15.10 36.54
N TRP A 708 15.18 15.12 36.86
CA TRP A 708 14.27 16.18 36.41
C TRP A 708 14.76 17.60 36.76
N ALA A 709 15.45 17.77 37.89
CA ALA A 709 16.02 19.07 38.27
C ALA A 709 17.17 19.51 37.37
N VAL A 710 17.95 18.57 36.84
CA VAL A 710 19.03 18.85 35.87
C VAL A 710 18.41 19.18 34.51
N LEU A 711 17.43 18.38 34.08
CA LEU A 711 16.75 18.53 32.79
C LEU A 711 16.06 19.89 32.63
N LEU A 712 15.34 20.35 33.66
CA LEU A 712 14.60 21.61 33.60
C LEU A 712 15.50 22.84 33.46
N ARG A 713 16.78 22.75 33.86
CA ARG A 713 17.76 23.85 33.73
C ARG A 713 18.27 24.03 32.31
N VAL A 714 18.02 23.07 31.40
CA VAL A 714 18.43 23.15 29.99
C VAL A 714 17.44 24.03 29.23
N ALA A 715 17.77 25.32 29.08
CA ALA A 715 16.86 26.36 28.60
C ALA A 715 16.23 26.07 27.22
N ASP A 716 16.99 25.50 26.29
CA ASP A 716 16.60 25.34 24.89
C ASP A 716 16.02 23.96 24.54
N TRP A 717 15.57 23.17 25.52
CA TRP A 717 15.07 21.82 25.29
C TRP A 717 13.57 21.66 25.56
N THR A 718 12.86 21.16 24.55
CA THR A 718 11.48 20.68 24.59
C THR A 718 11.39 19.33 25.31
N LEU A 719 10.96 19.37 26.58
CA LEU A 719 10.82 18.17 27.41
C LEU A 719 9.40 17.57 27.31
N PRO A 720 9.26 16.24 27.26
CA PRO A 720 7.96 15.57 27.26
C PRO A 720 7.37 15.55 28.68
N PHE A 721 6.72 16.65 29.06
CA PHE A 721 6.18 16.82 30.41
C PHE A 721 5.09 15.79 30.78
N GLU A 722 4.47 15.15 29.79
CA GLU A 722 3.55 14.03 29.98
C GLU A 722 4.21 12.80 30.63
N ALA A 723 5.54 12.71 30.61
CA ALA A 723 6.28 11.61 31.24
C ALA A 723 6.60 11.87 32.72
N VAL A 724 6.31 13.07 33.25
CA VAL A 724 6.58 13.42 34.66
C VAL A 724 5.59 12.68 35.58
N HIS A 725 6.09 11.70 36.34
CA HIS A 725 5.30 10.98 37.33
C HIS A 725 4.89 11.84 38.53
N ALA A 726 3.78 11.46 39.18
CA ALA A 726 3.22 12.19 40.32
C ALA A 726 4.18 12.33 41.51
N ASP A 727 5.09 11.36 41.70
CA ASP A 727 6.07 11.30 42.77
C ASP A 727 7.29 12.21 42.56
N ALA A 728 7.53 12.69 41.33
CA ALA A 728 8.57 13.67 41.03
C ALA A 728 8.17 15.09 41.45
N TRP A 729 6.86 15.37 41.55
CA TRP A 729 6.33 16.72 41.82
C TRP A 729 6.81 17.36 43.12
N PRO A 730 6.89 16.66 44.27
CA PRO A 730 7.45 17.25 45.49
C PRO A 730 8.89 17.77 45.30
N THR A 731 9.72 17.03 44.56
CA THR A 731 11.09 17.46 44.23
C THR A 731 11.10 18.65 43.28
N LEU A 732 10.21 18.66 42.29
CA LEU A 732 10.03 19.80 41.38
C LEU A 732 9.57 21.06 42.12
N LEU A 733 8.61 20.95 43.05
CA LEU A 733 8.13 22.07 43.85
C LEU A 733 9.22 22.65 44.76
N ALA A 734 10.05 21.79 45.36
CA ALA A 734 11.22 22.22 46.12
C ALA A 734 12.24 22.96 45.23
N LEU A 735 12.44 22.50 44.00
CA LEU A 735 13.29 23.18 43.03
C LEU A 735 12.71 24.54 42.65
N PHE A 736 11.40 24.65 42.42
CA PHE A 736 10.76 25.93 42.11
C PHE A 736 10.90 26.95 43.23
N ALA A 737 10.96 26.53 44.49
CA ALA A 737 11.21 27.44 45.61
C ALA A 737 12.60 28.09 45.52
N THR A 738 13.57 27.38 44.96
CA THR A 738 14.97 27.84 44.81
C THR A 738 15.29 28.44 43.43
N GLN A 739 14.50 28.12 42.41
CA GLN A 739 14.69 28.51 41.00
C GLN A 739 13.36 28.95 40.36
N PRO A 740 12.95 30.21 40.55
CA PRO A 740 11.64 30.70 40.11
C PRO A 740 11.43 30.70 38.59
N GLU A 741 12.51 30.86 37.81
CA GLU A 741 12.47 30.90 36.35
C GLU A 741 11.92 29.61 35.72
N LEU A 742 12.08 28.47 36.38
CA LEU A 742 11.59 27.17 35.90
C LEU A 742 10.06 27.07 35.90
N ARG A 743 9.38 27.90 36.71
CA ARG A 743 7.91 27.92 36.82
C ARG A 743 7.24 28.39 35.53
N ARG A 744 7.94 29.16 34.69
CA ARG A 744 7.41 29.74 33.44
C ARG A 744 7.21 28.72 32.32
N ARG A 745 7.62 27.46 32.49
CA ARG A 745 7.38 26.41 31.50
C ARG A 745 5.92 25.95 31.55
N ALA A 746 5.04 26.66 30.86
CA ALA A 746 3.58 26.41 30.84
C ALA A 746 3.20 24.94 30.55
N GLY A 747 3.95 24.27 29.65
CA GLY A 747 3.72 22.87 29.31
C GLY A 747 3.82 21.89 30.49
N LEU A 748 4.60 22.21 31.52
CA LEU A 748 4.72 21.36 32.71
C LEU A 748 3.40 21.32 33.51
N TRP A 749 2.71 22.46 33.62
CA TRP A 749 1.47 22.59 34.39
C TRP A 749 0.30 21.84 33.77
N ASN A 750 0.36 21.54 32.47
CA ASN A 750 -0.59 20.67 31.79
C ASN A 750 -0.63 19.25 32.36
N HIS A 751 0.44 18.80 33.03
CA HIS A 751 0.57 17.45 33.58
C HIS A 751 0.68 17.40 35.11
N CYS A 752 0.62 18.55 35.80
CA CYS A 752 0.62 18.61 37.27
C CYS A 752 -0.58 17.85 37.86
N PRO A 753 -0.41 16.94 38.83
CA PRO A 753 -1.52 16.36 39.57
C PRO A 753 -2.17 17.38 40.53
N ALA A 754 -3.50 17.35 40.66
CA ALA A 754 -4.27 18.30 41.49
C ALA A 754 -3.74 18.51 42.93
N PRO A 755 -3.33 17.45 43.68
CA PRO A 755 -2.81 17.62 45.04
C PRO A 755 -1.53 18.46 45.11
N HIS A 756 -0.68 18.37 44.08
CA HIS A 756 0.57 19.11 44.00
C HIS A 756 0.35 20.55 43.54
N LEU A 757 -0.71 20.83 42.78
CA LEU A 757 -1.08 22.20 42.47
C LEU A 757 -1.44 22.97 43.73
N GLN A 758 -2.19 22.40 44.67
CA GLN A 758 -2.54 23.08 45.92
C GLN A 758 -1.29 23.44 46.73
N GLN A 759 -0.32 22.52 46.80
CA GLN A 759 0.99 22.79 47.40
C GLN A 759 1.75 23.89 46.66
N ALA A 760 1.67 23.91 45.33
CA ALA A 760 2.29 24.92 44.49
C ALA A 760 1.66 26.31 44.65
N LEU A 761 0.31 26.38 44.75
CA LEU A 761 -0.43 27.62 44.98
C LEU A 761 -0.16 28.19 46.39
N ALA A 762 0.13 27.32 47.36
CA ALA A 762 0.58 27.71 48.69
C ALA A 762 2.01 28.28 48.71
N LEU A 763 2.82 28.04 47.68
CA LEU A 763 4.08 28.78 47.49
C LEU A 763 3.69 30.20 47.05
N GLU A 764 3.83 31.18 47.95
CA GLU A 764 3.32 32.57 47.86
C GLU A 764 3.62 33.35 46.56
N LYS A 765 4.39 32.79 45.63
CA LYS A 765 4.86 33.45 44.41
C LYS A 765 4.44 32.78 43.10
N LEU A 766 3.74 31.65 43.12
CA LEU A 766 3.46 30.90 41.89
C LEU A 766 2.65 31.72 40.88
N CYS A 767 1.49 32.21 41.29
CA CYS A 767 0.59 32.98 40.42
C CYS A 767 0.98 34.46 40.31
N ALA A 768 1.81 34.98 41.23
CA ALA A 768 2.34 36.33 41.16
C ALA A 768 3.42 36.48 40.05
N GLU A 769 4.15 35.40 39.75
CA GLU A 769 5.22 35.36 38.75
C GLU A 769 4.83 34.62 37.46
N ALA A 770 3.59 34.11 37.40
CA ALA A 770 3.07 33.36 36.25
C ALA A 770 2.84 34.28 35.04
N ASP A 771 3.19 33.79 33.85
CA ASP A 771 2.85 34.43 32.59
C ASP A 771 1.44 34.04 32.11
N GLY A 772 0.95 34.72 31.06
CA GLY A 772 -0.37 34.47 30.49
C GLY A 772 -0.60 32.99 30.11
N PRO A 773 0.31 32.35 29.34
CA PRO A 773 0.15 30.94 28.95
C PRO A 773 0.05 29.97 30.12
N MET A 774 0.84 30.16 31.18
CA MET A 774 0.75 29.34 32.39
C MET A 774 -0.62 29.51 33.09
N LEU A 775 -1.11 30.74 33.22
CA LEU A 775 -2.40 31.00 33.86
C LEU A 775 -3.57 30.45 33.04
N ASP A 776 -3.49 30.50 31.70
CA ASP A 776 -4.48 29.89 30.82
C ASP A 776 -4.58 28.36 31.06
N VAL A 777 -3.43 27.68 31.16
CA VAL A 777 -3.35 26.24 31.49
C VAL A 777 -3.98 25.94 32.85
N LEU A 778 -3.63 26.73 33.87
CA LEU A 778 -4.14 26.53 35.22
C LEU A 778 -5.66 26.80 35.31
N TRP A 779 -6.17 27.84 34.65
CA TRP A 779 -7.61 28.12 34.59
C TRP A 779 -8.41 27.05 33.84
N SER A 780 -7.80 26.44 32.82
CA SER A 780 -8.41 25.35 32.06
C SER A 780 -8.56 24.07 32.90
N ARG A 781 -7.51 23.65 33.63
CA ARG A 781 -7.54 22.40 34.42
C ARG A 781 -8.11 22.56 35.83
N TYR A 782 -7.90 23.71 36.47
CA TYR A 782 -8.11 23.89 37.92
C TYR A 782 -8.89 25.18 38.29
N PRO A 783 -10.06 25.41 37.68
CA PRO A 783 -10.82 26.64 37.91
C PRO A 783 -11.32 26.78 39.35
N ALA A 784 -11.64 25.68 40.03
CA ALA A 784 -12.15 25.73 41.41
C ALA A 784 -11.07 26.16 42.41
N GLU A 785 -9.86 25.61 42.27
CA GLU A 785 -8.70 25.91 43.10
C GLU A 785 -8.24 27.35 42.93
N LEU A 786 -8.21 27.86 41.69
CA LEU A 786 -7.87 29.27 41.44
C LEU A 786 -8.92 30.25 41.96
N ARG A 787 -10.22 29.89 41.95
CA ARG A 787 -11.26 30.70 42.59
C ARG A 787 -11.12 30.72 44.11
N ALA A 788 -10.84 29.57 44.72
CA ALA A 788 -10.56 29.50 46.16
C ALA A 788 -9.33 30.34 46.53
N GLN A 789 -8.27 30.28 45.71
CA GLN A 789 -7.08 31.12 45.88
C GLN A 789 -7.39 32.61 45.69
N PHE A 790 -8.22 32.98 44.71
CA PHE A 790 -8.68 34.36 44.53
C PHE A 790 -9.39 34.87 45.78
N ARG A 791 -10.34 34.09 46.31
CA ARG A 791 -11.06 34.43 47.55
C ARG A 791 -10.09 34.65 48.71
N GLN A 792 -9.16 33.72 48.94
CA GLN A 792 -8.15 33.83 50.00
C GLN A 792 -7.22 35.04 49.80
N SER A 793 -6.85 35.35 48.56
CA SER A 793 -5.89 36.39 48.22
C SER A 793 -6.49 37.80 48.26
N THR A 794 -7.82 37.94 48.18
CA THR A 794 -8.49 39.26 48.21
C THR A 794 -8.22 40.06 49.48
N GLU A 795 -7.94 39.38 50.60
CA GLU A 795 -7.64 40.02 51.90
C GLU A 795 -6.14 40.04 52.24
N ALA A 796 -5.35 39.10 51.71
CA ALA A 796 -3.96 38.89 52.13
C ALA A 796 -2.92 39.27 51.06
N GLN A 797 -3.24 39.18 49.77
CA GLN A 797 -2.30 39.32 48.65
C GLN A 797 -2.97 40.02 47.46
N GLU A 798 -3.08 41.35 47.54
CA GLU A 798 -3.84 42.19 46.60
C GLU A 798 -3.41 42.03 45.12
N ASP A 799 -2.10 41.98 44.85
CA ASP A 799 -1.57 41.83 43.48
C ASP A 799 -1.93 40.47 42.86
N LEU A 800 -1.95 39.41 43.66
CA LEU A 800 -2.32 38.08 43.21
C LEU A 800 -3.80 38.00 42.87
N ALA A 801 -4.66 38.53 43.73
CA ALA A 801 -6.10 38.60 43.47
C ALA A 801 -6.39 39.39 42.19
N ARG A 802 -5.67 40.49 41.95
CA ARG A 802 -5.77 41.27 40.71
C ARG A 802 -5.36 40.45 39.49
N THR A 803 -4.24 39.73 39.54
CA THR A 803 -3.75 38.91 38.43
C THR A 803 -4.75 37.80 38.08
N LEU A 804 -5.21 37.04 39.07
CA LEU A 804 -6.20 35.96 38.86
C LEU A 804 -7.50 36.49 38.25
N LEU A 805 -7.99 37.65 38.70
CA LEU A 805 -9.18 38.27 38.12
C LEU A 805 -8.96 38.65 36.66
N LEU A 806 -7.82 39.28 36.35
CA LEU A 806 -7.54 39.78 35.00
C LEU A 806 -7.25 38.68 33.96
N THR A 807 -6.76 37.52 34.39
CA THR A 807 -6.41 36.39 33.52
C THR A 807 -7.48 35.30 33.47
N ALA A 808 -8.56 35.42 34.23
CA ALA A 808 -9.67 34.46 34.17
C ALA A 808 -10.27 34.38 32.75
N PRO A 809 -10.51 33.18 32.21
CA PRO A 809 -11.14 33.03 30.90
C PRO A 809 -12.65 33.34 30.98
N PRO A 810 -13.31 33.65 29.84
CA PRO A 810 -14.71 34.07 29.83
C PRO A 810 -15.69 33.11 30.51
N GLY A 811 -15.38 31.80 30.46
CA GLY A 811 -16.20 30.76 31.10
C GLY A 811 -16.18 30.79 32.63
N GLN A 812 -15.26 31.51 33.27
CA GLN A 812 -15.16 31.60 34.75
C GLN A 812 -15.76 32.90 35.31
N PHE A 813 -16.22 33.78 34.43
CA PHE A 813 -16.64 35.12 34.82
C PHE A 813 -17.91 35.13 35.67
N ARG A 814 -18.86 34.22 35.43
CA ARG A 814 -20.12 34.16 36.19
C ARG A 814 -19.85 33.83 37.65
N GLU A 815 -18.98 32.86 37.90
CA GLU A 815 -18.64 32.41 39.24
C GLU A 815 -17.80 33.45 39.96
N LEU A 816 -16.80 34.06 39.30
CA LEU A 816 -16.05 35.18 39.87
C LEU A 816 -16.93 36.40 40.18
N LEU A 817 -17.98 36.65 39.39
CA LEU A 817 -18.97 37.68 39.72
C LEU A 817 -19.83 37.29 40.92
N GLY A 818 -20.14 36.00 41.08
CA GLY A 818 -20.77 35.49 42.30
C GLY A 818 -19.91 35.75 43.53
N GLU A 819 -18.61 35.47 43.44
CA GLU A 819 -17.62 35.75 44.49
C GLU A 819 -17.55 37.26 44.81
N LEU A 820 -17.49 38.10 43.78
CA LEU A 820 -17.50 39.57 43.92
C LEU A 820 -18.86 40.13 44.39
N GLY A 821 -19.91 39.31 44.41
CA GLY A 821 -21.20 39.66 45.00
C GLY A 821 -21.19 39.60 46.53
N GLU A 822 -20.22 38.91 47.15
CA GLU A 822 -20.04 38.89 48.59
C GLU A 822 -19.53 40.25 49.09
N PRO A 823 -20.23 40.94 50.03
CA PRO A 823 -19.89 42.32 50.41
C PRO A 823 -18.47 42.50 50.95
N SER A 824 -17.93 41.51 51.66
CA SER A 824 -16.54 41.51 52.18
C SER A 824 -15.52 41.50 51.05
N ILE A 825 -15.66 40.57 50.09
CA ILE A 825 -14.78 40.42 48.93
C ILE A 825 -14.89 41.64 48.01
N ALA A 826 -16.11 42.12 47.76
CA ALA A 826 -16.37 43.30 46.94
C ALA A 826 -15.66 44.54 47.50
N THR A 827 -15.74 44.74 48.83
CA THR A 827 -15.11 45.88 49.51
C THR A 827 -13.59 45.79 49.46
N ALA A 828 -13.03 44.61 49.71
CA ALA A 828 -11.59 44.36 49.63
C ALA A 828 -11.06 44.56 48.19
N ALA A 829 -11.71 43.97 47.19
CA ALA A 829 -11.35 44.08 45.78
C ALA A 829 -11.41 45.53 45.25
N ARG A 830 -12.43 46.30 45.66
CA ARG A 830 -12.57 47.73 45.34
C ARG A 830 -11.39 48.54 45.89
N ARG A 831 -11.02 48.29 47.14
CA ARG A 831 -9.91 48.96 47.82
C ARG A 831 -8.57 48.63 47.18
N ALA A 832 -8.35 47.37 46.83
CA ALA A 832 -7.08 46.84 46.36
C ALA A 832 -6.77 47.17 44.89
N TYR A 833 -7.75 47.11 43.97
CA TYR A 833 -7.47 47.23 42.53
C TYR A 833 -8.62 47.81 41.69
N GLY A 834 -9.34 48.81 42.23
CA GLY A 834 -10.52 49.45 41.61
C GLY A 834 -10.45 49.77 40.10
N PRO A 835 -9.36 50.32 39.54
CA PRO A 835 -9.26 50.55 38.09
C PRO A 835 -9.24 49.26 37.26
N ALA A 836 -8.54 48.23 37.72
CA ALA A 836 -8.44 46.93 37.05
C ALA A 836 -9.78 46.17 37.11
N LEU A 837 -10.45 46.21 38.26
CA LEU A 837 -11.79 45.66 38.45
C LEU A 837 -12.81 46.35 37.53
N ARG A 838 -12.77 47.68 37.41
CA ARG A 838 -13.60 48.44 36.46
C ARG A 838 -13.33 48.04 35.02
N GLY A 839 -12.06 47.94 34.62
CA GLY A 839 -11.67 47.50 33.28
C GLY A 839 -12.17 46.08 32.97
N TRP A 840 -12.04 45.16 33.92
CA TRP A 840 -12.51 43.79 33.79
C TRP A 840 -14.04 43.70 33.67
N LEU A 841 -14.78 44.37 34.57
CA LEU A 841 -16.25 44.44 34.54
C LEU A 841 -16.75 45.11 33.25
N HIS A 842 -16.10 46.18 32.79
CA HIS A 842 -16.43 46.83 31.53
C HIS A 842 -16.25 45.90 30.33
N ARG A 843 -15.13 45.15 30.27
CA ARG A 843 -14.93 44.11 29.23
C ARG A 843 -16.04 43.06 29.27
N TYR A 844 -16.43 42.62 30.47
CA TYR A 844 -17.50 41.65 30.65
C TYR A 844 -18.87 42.13 30.18
N VAL A 845 -19.25 43.36 30.58
CA VAL A 845 -20.49 44.02 30.16
C VAL A 845 -20.49 44.21 28.64
N THR A 846 -19.37 44.62 28.06
CA THR A 846 -19.21 44.82 26.61
C THR A 846 -19.42 43.52 25.83
N ALA A 847 -18.90 42.40 26.35
CA ALA A 847 -19.05 41.08 25.73
C ALA A 847 -20.48 40.51 25.84
N ARG A 848 -21.39 41.14 26.60
CA ARG A 848 -22.76 40.66 26.88
C ARG A 848 -22.84 39.19 27.33
N ALA A 849 -21.84 38.74 28.09
CA ALA A 849 -21.80 37.39 28.64
C ALA A 849 -22.95 37.15 29.65
N GLU A 850 -23.23 35.90 30.00
CA GLU A 850 -24.29 35.54 30.95
C GLU A 850 -24.10 36.28 32.30
N SER A 851 -25.14 36.86 32.91
CA SER A 851 -25.01 37.69 34.14
C SER A 851 -24.33 39.07 33.97
N TRP A 852 -24.18 39.59 32.75
CA TRP A 852 -23.65 40.94 32.51
C TRP A 852 -24.40 42.06 33.24
N ARG A 853 -25.69 41.87 33.57
CA ARG A 853 -26.48 42.85 34.35
C ARG A 853 -25.93 43.02 35.78
N THR A 854 -25.59 41.91 36.44
CA THR A 854 -24.96 41.92 37.76
C THR A 854 -23.59 42.60 37.71
N ALA A 855 -22.80 42.34 36.66
CA ALA A 855 -21.54 43.03 36.45
C ALA A 855 -21.70 44.53 36.19
N TYR A 856 -22.77 44.92 35.47
CA TYR A 856 -23.10 46.33 35.24
C TYR A 856 -23.51 47.04 36.53
N GLU A 857 -24.31 46.39 37.38
CA GLU A 857 -24.67 46.89 38.71
C GLU A 857 -23.42 47.06 39.60
N LEU A 858 -22.54 46.06 39.64
CA LEU A 858 -21.26 46.15 40.34
C LEU A 858 -20.37 47.25 39.76
N LEU A 859 -20.31 47.40 38.44
CA LEU A 859 -19.54 48.47 37.78
C LEU A 859 -20.07 49.86 38.14
N ALA A 860 -21.40 50.03 38.19
CA ALA A 860 -22.04 51.29 38.59
C ALA A 860 -21.70 51.65 40.04
N GLN A 861 -21.72 50.68 40.95
CA GLN A 861 -21.36 50.87 42.37
C GLN A 861 -19.87 51.18 42.63
N ILE A 862 -18.99 50.98 41.64
CA ILE A 862 -17.55 51.27 41.73
C ILE A 862 -17.20 52.58 41.00
N SER A 863 -18.15 53.13 40.24
CA SER A 863 -17.99 54.37 39.46
C SER A 863 -18.36 55.62 40.26
N GLU A 864 -19.07 55.44 41.38
CA GLU A 864 -19.24 56.40 42.49
C GLU A 864 -18.12 56.21 43.52
#